data_AF-A0A4Z1ACX6-F1
#
_entry.id   AF-A0A4Z1ACX6-F1
#
_cell.length_a   1.000
_cell.length_b   1.000
_cell.length_c   1.000
_cell.angle_alpha   90.00
_cell.angle_beta   90.00
_cell.angle_gamma   90.00
#
_symmetry.space_group_name_H-M   'P 1'
#
loop_
_entity.id
_entity.type
_entity.pdbx_description
1 polymer ?
#
loop_
_entity_poly.entity_id
_entity_poly.type
_entity_poly.pdbx_seq_one_letter_code
_entity_poly.pdbx_strand_id
1 'polypeptide(L)'
;MKDTFFSRISETSGKISFYSLLLFLAAFPLSVSASQILAGLSIFCFIFSPKENFQKVKNYLLPWGFILGAYSLVFISSLYHWVEYSNFWKTFARQSEAGDFWLSILFPIAAVHSSEEKNRNLIYKYLWISFILVLISGIASVFSEYRLGKYISNGFTPAPGDRRQHPAGPLFGLETYLPIGLMNTHLTYGGLISFYIPGLALLVLQKIKKKDLKLAAVFSILLLFAFWVFLLNQSKSAWLGVLAVTVYFILSKWKDFSGKFPRITMARASIVIAVLIVLGVTIRFFYQRNWLLQRTLAQLTEIQTPENQRYWIYKLSLPLLTENPILGTGGGRFKEASSEVSKSFIEKNEQLWYELFITPNKHAHNDILEFAIVGGWFSGILWIGFFYLLFRKIAGSSLEEGNFPLIGVGFIWVAGFFQCYLLDDEVALPFFALAGLLWGREKETSSKSYSAPTIFLSITLLLNVSFWIWRLSIPPELAYGRQVFASSPALAKKIERSILPFRNQIEERKKRISDSIRVSAADAGSEFSVEGCLTHRYPNPAKLREEEYSFGIYISTEWKNPPHKIGVTVFSEESFDEDKLYWSHRKYDLGTKEIDLKPGWNSFIWKETMGLSKITIFPDIVYFRSFKIRYGGFDREKQMDLPVLDLGDLCDFKLN
;
A
#
# COMPACT_ATOMS: atom_id res chain seq x y z
N MET A 1 38.11 1.80 46.55
CA MET A 1 36.83 1.05 46.56
C MET A 1 36.92 0.00 45.45
N LYS A 2 36.75 -1.29 45.76
CA LYS A 2 36.77 -2.35 44.74
C LYS A 2 35.45 -2.31 43.97
N ASP A 3 35.52 -2.18 42.65
CA ASP A 3 34.35 -2.37 41.77
C ASP A 3 33.75 -3.74 42.08
N THR A 4 32.50 -3.73 42.54
CA THR A 4 31.77 -4.96 42.84
C THR A 4 31.51 -5.70 41.52
N PHE A 5 31.54 -7.03 41.53
CA PHE A 5 31.25 -7.86 40.35
C PHE A 5 29.96 -7.43 39.61
N PHE A 6 28.93 -7.05 40.37
CA PHE A 6 27.66 -6.52 39.85
C PHE A 6 27.80 -5.17 39.12
N SER A 7 28.64 -4.26 39.59
CA SER A 7 28.90 -2.98 38.89
C SER A 7 29.54 -3.21 37.52
N ARG A 8 30.46 -4.18 37.43
CA ARG A 8 31.13 -4.55 36.18
C ARG A 8 30.16 -5.21 35.19
N ILE A 9 29.28 -6.10 35.66
CA ILE A 9 28.23 -6.70 34.83
C ILE A 9 27.31 -5.61 34.27
N SER A 10 26.92 -4.66 35.11
CA SER A 10 25.98 -3.61 34.73
C SER A 10 26.56 -2.70 33.64
N GLU A 11 27.81 -2.24 33.82
CA GLU A 11 28.50 -1.43 32.82
C GLU A 11 28.68 -2.18 31.49
N THR A 12 29.10 -3.45 31.55
CA THR A 12 29.24 -4.30 30.37
C THR A 12 27.89 -4.50 29.66
N SER A 13 26.80 -4.70 30.40
CA SER A 13 25.45 -4.87 29.84
C SER A 13 24.99 -3.60 29.11
N GLY A 14 25.28 -2.42 29.67
CA GLY A 14 25.04 -1.13 29.00
C GLY A 14 25.78 -1.01 27.67
N LYS A 15 27.06 -1.41 27.63
CA LYS A 15 27.86 -1.43 26.39
C LYS A 15 27.33 -2.43 25.38
N ILE A 16 26.99 -3.66 25.79
CA ILE A 16 26.41 -4.67 24.90
C ILE A 16 25.10 -4.15 24.30
N SER A 17 24.22 -3.58 25.13
CA SER A 17 22.96 -2.98 24.66
C SER A 17 23.19 -1.95 23.54
N PHE A 18 24.19 -1.08 23.72
CA PHE A 18 24.57 -0.08 22.73
C PHE A 18 25.13 -0.70 21.44
N TYR A 19 26.08 -1.63 21.52
CA TYR A 19 26.64 -2.28 20.34
C TYR A 19 25.60 -3.12 19.60
N SER A 20 24.68 -3.78 20.31
CA SER A 20 23.55 -4.47 19.70
C SER A 20 22.62 -3.52 18.95
N LEU A 21 22.38 -2.30 19.47
CA LEU A 21 21.63 -1.27 18.75
C LEU A 21 22.36 -0.83 17.46
N LEU A 22 23.68 -0.68 17.50
CA LEU A 22 24.47 -0.34 16.31
C LEU A 22 24.41 -1.45 15.26
N LEU A 23 24.63 -2.70 15.67
CA LEU A 23 24.52 -3.85 14.78
C LEU A 23 23.10 -3.98 14.22
N PHE A 24 22.07 -3.69 15.02
CA PHE A 24 20.68 -3.61 14.56
C PHE A 24 20.53 -2.62 13.40
N LEU A 25 21.10 -1.41 13.50
CA LEU A 25 21.06 -0.41 12.43
C LEU A 25 21.69 -0.92 11.13
N ALA A 26 22.75 -1.74 11.22
CA ALA A 26 23.36 -2.37 10.04
C ALA A 26 22.56 -3.59 9.52
N ALA A 27 21.82 -4.27 10.40
CA ALA A 27 21.14 -5.52 10.07
C ALA A 27 19.73 -5.31 9.47
N PHE A 28 18.96 -4.32 9.92
CA PHE A 28 17.58 -4.15 9.43
C PHE A 28 17.45 -3.93 7.91
N PRO A 29 18.41 -3.30 7.20
CA PRO A 29 18.38 -3.26 5.73
C PRO A 29 18.62 -4.60 5.03
N LEU A 30 19.08 -5.62 5.77
CA LEU A 30 19.57 -6.88 5.22
C LEU A 30 18.68 -8.07 5.60
N SER A 31 18.20 -8.10 6.85
CA SER A 31 17.45 -9.25 7.37
C SER A 31 16.59 -8.86 8.57
N VAL A 32 15.31 -9.20 8.48
CA VAL A 32 14.32 -9.07 9.55
C VAL A 32 14.75 -9.86 10.78
N SER A 33 15.07 -11.14 10.61
CA SER A 33 15.43 -12.03 11.72
C SER A 33 16.69 -11.57 12.44
N ALA A 34 17.73 -11.16 11.70
CA ALA A 34 18.93 -10.63 12.31
C ALA A 34 18.64 -9.33 13.10
N SER A 35 17.81 -8.45 12.53
CA SER A 35 17.42 -7.21 13.20
C SER A 35 16.60 -7.47 14.48
N GLN A 36 15.65 -8.41 14.48
CA GLN A 36 14.88 -8.79 15.65
C GLN A 36 15.76 -9.36 16.76
N ILE A 37 16.72 -10.23 16.43
CA ILE A 37 17.67 -10.79 17.40
C ILE A 37 18.50 -9.68 18.04
N LEU A 38 19.03 -8.76 17.24
CA LEU A 38 19.88 -7.66 17.72
C LEU A 38 19.07 -6.62 18.52
N ALA A 39 17.83 -6.34 18.13
CA ALA A 39 16.91 -5.52 18.90
C ALA A 39 16.57 -6.18 20.25
N GLY A 40 16.24 -7.47 20.25
CA GLY A 40 15.98 -8.25 21.45
C GLY A 40 17.18 -8.30 22.39
N LEU A 41 18.40 -8.49 21.86
CA LEU A 41 19.63 -8.44 22.64
C LEU A 41 19.89 -7.04 23.22
N SER A 42 19.61 -5.98 22.44
CA SER A 42 19.71 -4.60 22.91
C SER A 42 18.78 -4.35 24.09
N ILE A 43 17.53 -4.81 23.98
CA ILE A 43 16.51 -4.72 25.04
C ILE A 43 16.93 -5.53 26.27
N PHE A 44 17.27 -6.80 26.10
CA PHE A 44 17.63 -7.69 27.19
C PHE A 44 18.84 -7.16 27.98
N CYS A 45 19.91 -6.74 27.30
CA CYS A 45 21.07 -6.18 27.97
C CYS A 45 20.82 -4.80 28.60
N PHE A 46 19.86 -4.03 28.07
CA PHE A 46 19.47 -2.76 28.70
C PHE A 46 18.83 -2.96 30.08
N ILE A 47 18.10 -4.08 30.27
CA ILE A 47 17.47 -4.41 31.56
C ILE A 47 18.51 -4.51 32.69
N PHE A 48 19.72 -4.97 32.38
CA PHE A 48 20.83 -5.11 33.34
C PHE A 48 21.78 -3.91 33.33
N SER A 49 21.48 -2.86 32.58
CA SER A 49 22.33 -1.67 32.46
C SER A 49 22.31 -0.80 33.73
N PRO A 50 23.24 0.16 33.88
CA PRO A 50 23.36 0.96 35.10
C PRO A 50 22.07 1.73 35.42
N LYS A 51 21.80 1.95 36.72
CA LYS A 51 20.57 2.62 37.17
C LYS A 51 20.40 4.02 36.57
N GLU A 52 21.50 4.69 36.24
CA GLU A 52 21.55 5.98 35.58
C GLU A 52 20.84 5.94 34.21
N ASN A 53 20.94 4.83 33.47
CA ASN A 53 20.27 4.66 32.18
C ASN A 53 18.75 4.59 32.36
N PHE A 54 18.27 3.87 33.37
CA PHE A 54 16.85 3.83 33.72
C PHE A 54 16.31 5.18 34.18
N GLN A 55 17.12 5.97 34.90
CA GLN A 55 16.73 7.33 35.26
C GLN A 55 16.55 8.22 34.03
N LYS A 56 17.40 8.07 33.00
CA LYS A 56 17.27 8.80 31.73
C LYS A 56 16.01 8.43 30.95
N VAL A 57 15.51 7.19 31.07
CA VAL A 57 14.24 6.76 30.42
C VAL A 57 13.08 7.66 30.83
N LYS A 58 13.08 8.22 32.05
CA LYS A 58 12.03 9.12 32.55
C LYS A 58 11.75 10.30 31.61
N ASN A 59 12.78 10.81 30.93
CA ASN A 59 12.65 11.93 30.00
C ASN A 59 11.87 11.57 28.72
N TYR A 60 11.69 10.28 28.45
CA TYR A 60 11.05 9.76 27.24
C TYR A 60 9.74 9.01 27.53
N LEU A 61 9.31 8.96 28.80
CA LEU A 61 8.09 8.27 29.21
C LEU A 61 6.83 8.89 28.64
N LEU A 62 6.78 10.21 28.43
CA LEU A 62 5.59 10.85 27.86
C LEU A 62 5.31 10.37 26.43
N PRO A 63 6.23 10.53 25.44
CA PRO A 63 5.96 10.02 24.09
C PRO A 63 5.81 8.50 24.05
N TRP A 64 6.59 7.77 24.85
CA TRP A 64 6.44 6.31 24.91
C TRP A 64 5.12 5.87 25.56
N GLY A 65 4.60 6.63 26.52
CA GLY A 65 3.32 6.38 27.19
C GLY A 65 2.12 6.46 26.26
N PHE A 66 2.15 7.32 25.23
CA PHE A 66 1.13 7.31 24.17
C PHE A 66 1.16 6.01 23.36
N ILE A 67 2.35 5.52 23.00
CA ILE A 67 2.52 4.23 22.29
C ILE A 67 2.03 3.09 23.19
N LEU A 68 2.51 3.02 24.43
CA LEU A 68 2.13 2.00 25.39
C LEU A 68 0.63 2.00 25.67
N GLY A 69 0.02 3.18 25.80
CA GLY A 69 -1.42 3.30 26.00
C GLY A 69 -2.21 2.74 24.83
N ALA A 70 -1.80 3.02 23.59
CA ALA A 70 -2.45 2.46 22.40
C ALA A 70 -2.38 0.92 22.39
N TYR A 71 -1.19 0.34 22.55
CA TYR A 71 -1.04 -1.13 22.63
C TYR A 71 -1.77 -1.74 23.82
N SER A 72 -1.79 -1.06 24.98
CA SER A 72 -2.50 -1.53 26.18
C SER A 72 -4.00 -1.61 25.95
N LEU A 73 -4.58 -0.68 25.18
CA LEU A 73 -6.01 -0.73 24.84
C LEU A 73 -6.32 -1.88 23.88
N VAL A 74 -5.44 -2.16 22.92
CA VAL A 74 -5.58 -3.37 22.08
C VAL A 74 -5.50 -4.63 22.94
N PHE A 75 -4.58 -4.69 23.91
CA PHE A 75 -4.48 -5.82 24.84
C PHE A 75 -5.74 -5.98 25.69
N ILE A 76 -6.25 -4.90 26.29
CA ILE A 76 -7.48 -4.90 27.08
C ILE A 76 -8.67 -5.33 26.22
N SER A 77 -8.74 -4.87 24.98
CA SER A 77 -9.75 -5.27 24.00
C SER A 77 -9.70 -6.78 23.71
N SER A 78 -8.51 -7.31 23.44
CA SER A 78 -8.33 -8.74 23.25
C SER A 78 -8.81 -9.54 24.46
N LEU A 79 -8.44 -9.10 25.68
CA LEU A 79 -8.90 -9.74 26.92
C LEU A 79 -10.42 -9.70 27.08
N TYR A 80 -11.06 -8.59 26.71
CA TYR A 80 -12.52 -8.46 26.74
C TYR A 80 -13.19 -9.48 25.81
N HIS A 81 -12.62 -9.69 24.62
CA HIS A 81 -13.12 -10.64 23.63
C HIS A 81 -12.57 -12.07 23.78
N TRP A 82 -11.98 -12.42 24.93
CA TRP A 82 -11.26 -13.70 25.12
C TRP A 82 -12.03 -14.93 24.63
N VAL A 83 -13.33 -15.01 24.93
CA VAL A 83 -14.20 -16.17 24.60
C VAL A 83 -14.41 -16.33 23.09
N GLU A 84 -14.26 -15.25 22.32
CA GLU A 84 -14.47 -15.25 20.88
C GLU A 84 -13.22 -15.72 20.11
N TYR A 85 -12.09 -15.92 20.80
CA TYR A 85 -10.89 -16.51 20.21
C TYR A 85 -10.95 -18.04 20.26
N SER A 86 -10.67 -18.69 19.12
CA SER A 86 -10.49 -20.15 19.08
C SER A 86 -9.30 -20.62 19.94
N ASN A 87 -8.21 -19.87 19.93
CA ASN A 87 -7.02 -20.09 20.75
C ASN A 87 -6.40 -18.75 21.12
N PHE A 88 -6.88 -18.13 22.21
CA PHE A 88 -6.48 -16.78 22.62
C PHE A 88 -4.96 -16.54 22.54
N TRP A 89 -4.15 -17.30 23.30
CA TRP A 89 -2.71 -17.05 23.36
C TRP A 89 -2.00 -17.21 22.03
N LYS A 90 -2.47 -18.12 21.18
CA LYS A 90 -1.87 -18.36 19.86
C LYS A 90 -2.19 -17.19 18.91
N THR A 91 -3.45 -16.76 18.86
CA THR A 91 -3.87 -15.61 18.04
C THR A 91 -3.25 -14.33 18.57
N PHE A 92 -3.31 -14.10 19.88
CA PHE A 92 -2.72 -12.95 20.54
C PHE A 92 -1.21 -12.84 20.27
N ALA A 93 -0.44 -13.92 20.46
CA ALA A 93 1.01 -13.86 20.29
C ALA A 93 1.50 -13.86 18.84
N ARG A 94 0.70 -14.33 17.86
CA ARG A 94 1.14 -14.48 16.46
C ARG A 94 0.42 -13.61 15.45
N GLN A 95 -0.75 -13.10 15.78
CA GLN A 95 -1.65 -12.44 14.85
C GLN A 95 -2.17 -11.10 15.39
N SER A 96 -1.97 -10.79 16.68
CA SER A 96 -2.39 -9.52 17.25
C SER A 96 -1.26 -8.50 17.21
N GLU A 97 -1.67 -7.27 16.89
CA GLU A 97 -0.89 -6.04 16.98
C GLU A 97 -0.34 -5.83 18.40
N ALA A 98 -1.07 -6.28 19.42
CA ALA A 98 -0.58 -6.22 20.80
C ALA A 98 0.63 -7.13 21.04
N GLY A 99 0.83 -8.18 20.24
CA GLY A 99 2.04 -9.00 20.27
C GLY A 99 3.31 -8.21 19.91
N ASP A 100 3.16 -7.14 19.12
CA ASP A 100 4.27 -6.33 18.60
C ASP A 100 4.68 -5.19 19.54
N PHE A 101 4.06 -5.10 20.72
CA PHE A 101 4.37 -4.04 21.69
C PHE A 101 5.86 -4.01 22.07
N TRP A 102 6.53 -5.17 22.06
CA TRP A 102 7.94 -5.29 22.45
C TRP A 102 8.86 -4.50 21.50
N LEU A 103 8.48 -4.34 20.23
CA LEU A 103 9.22 -3.54 19.25
C LEU A 103 9.34 -2.08 19.74
N SER A 104 8.29 -1.57 20.39
CA SER A 104 8.27 -0.20 20.92
C SER A 104 9.25 0.04 22.06
N ILE A 105 9.72 -1.01 22.75
CA ILE A 105 10.72 -0.90 23.84
C ILE A 105 12.06 -0.38 23.30
N LEU A 106 12.32 -0.57 22.01
CA LEU A 106 13.52 -0.04 21.36
C LEU A 106 13.53 1.50 21.32
N PHE A 107 12.37 2.16 21.37
CA PHE A 107 12.25 3.62 21.39
C PHE A 107 12.97 4.28 22.58
N PRO A 108 12.61 4.01 23.86
CA PRO A 108 13.29 4.65 24.98
C PRO A 108 14.77 4.25 25.08
N ILE A 109 15.13 3.03 24.67
CA ILE A 109 16.53 2.54 24.69
C ILE A 109 17.39 3.31 23.70
N ALA A 110 16.92 3.45 22.46
CA ALA A 110 17.61 4.24 21.44
C ALA A 110 17.73 5.71 21.86
N ALA A 111 16.69 6.27 22.51
CA ALA A 111 16.73 7.63 23.05
C ALA A 111 17.78 7.81 24.16
N VAL A 112 17.88 6.87 25.09
CA VAL A 112 18.91 6.90 26.15
C VAL A 112 20.31 6.84 25.54
N HIS A 113 20.58 5.89 24.65
CA HIS A 113 21.90 5.74 24.01
C HIS A 113 22.27 6.96 23.15
N SER A 114 21.31 7.55 22.43
CA SER A 114 21.51 8.75 21.60
C SER A 114 21.71 10.03 22.44
N SER A 115 21.24 10.05 23.70
CA SER A 115 21.41 11.19 24.60
C SER A 115 22.85 11.42 25.03
N GLU A 116 23.69 10.38 24.96
CA GLU A 116 25.11 10.45 25.30
C GLU A 116 25.94 10.93 24.11
N GLU A 117 26.63 12.06 24.28
CA GLU A 117 27.45 12.66 23.23
C GLU A 117 28.54 11.72 22.69
N LYS A 118 29.11 10.88 23.55
CA LYS A 118 30.12 9.87 23.21
C LYS A 118 29.61 8.84 22.18
N ASN A 119 28.33 8.50 22.24
CA ASN A 119 27.72 7.47 21.40
C ASN A 119 27.29 8.01 20.04
N ARG A 120 26.95 9.30 19.96
CA ARG A 120 26.36 9.95 18.78
C ARG A 120 27.19 9.75 17.51
N ASN A 121 28.50 9.98 17.59
CA ASN A 121 29.40 9.83 16.44
C ASN A 121 29.35 8.42 15.83
N LEU A 122 29.27 7.39 16.69
CA LEU A 122 29.22 6.00 16.23
C LEU A 122 27.83 5.67 15.66
N ILE A 123 26.76 6.12 16.30
CA ILE A 123 25.39 6.01 15.78
C ILE A 123 25.30 6.60 14.36
N TYR A 124 25.87 7.78 14.12
CA TYR A 124 25.82 8.41 12.79
C TYR A 124 26.55 7.62 11.71
N LYS A 125 27.68 6.99 12.04
CA LYS A 125 28.37 6.08 11.12
C LYS A 125 27.46 4.91 10.74
N TYR A 126 26.78 4.32 11.72
CA TYR A 126 25.87 3.19 11.48
C TYR A 126 24.59 3.60 10.73
N LEU A 127 24.08 4.82 10.91
CA LEU A 127 22.98 5.34 10.09
C LEU A 127 23.38 5.49 8.62
N TRP A 128 24.60 5.94 8.34
CA TRP A 128 25.13 5.99 6.98
C TRP A 128 25.35 4.60 6.39
N ILE A 129 25.92 3.67 7.16
CA ILE A 129 26.06 2.26 6.73
C ILE A 129 24.69 1.71 6.37
N SER A 130 23.70 1.90 7.24
CA SER A 130 22.34 1.44 7.03
C SER A 130 21.72 2.01 5.74
N PHE A 131 21.82 3.32 5.52
CA PHE A 131 21.37 3.96 4.28
C PHE A 131 22.05 3.36 3.03
N ILE A 132 23.37 3.18 3.06
CA ILE A 132 24.13 2.63 1.94
C ILE A 132 23.72 1.19 1.65
N LEU A 133 23.46 0.37 2.68
CA LEU A 133 22.97 -1.00 2.51
C LEU A 133 21.56 -1.03 1.88
N VAL A 134 20.64 -0.16 2.33
CA VAL A 134 19.32 0.01 1.69
C VAL A 134 19.47 0.40 0.23
N LEU A 135 20.35 1.35 -0.08
CA LEU A 135 20.54 1.84 -1.44
C LEU A 135 21.14 0.79 -2.36
N ILE A 136 22.24 0.14 -1.95
CA ILE A 136 22.93 -0.88 -2.75
C ILE A 136 22.03 -2.08 -3.00
N SER A 137 21.34 -2.59 -1.97
CA SER A 137 20.42 -3.71 -2.14
C SER A 137 19.27 -3.35 -3.08
N GLY A 138 18.73 -2.14 -2.98
CA GLY A 138 17.72 -1.63 -3.90
C GLY A 138 18.18 -1.61 -5.35
N ILE A 139 19.35 -1.00 -5.62
CA ILE A 139 19.94 -0.95 -6.97
C ILE A 139 20.17 -2.36 -7.51
N ALA A 140 20.74 -3.26 -6.70
CA ALA A 140 20.98 -4.64 -7.10
C ALA A 140 19.65 -5.35 -7.46
N SER A 141 18.59 -5.08 -6.70
CA SER A 141 17.28 -5.70 -6.96
C SER A 141 16.63 -5.20 -8.26
N VAL A 142 16.92 -3.98 -8.73
CA VAL A 142 16.38 -3.49 -10.02
C VAL A 142 16.78 -4.39 -11.18
N PHE A 143 17.97 -4.99 -11.12
CA PHE A 143 18.54 -5.82 -12.19
C PHE A 143 18.50 -7.31 -11.86
N SER A 144 17.69 -7.73 -10.89
CA SER A 144 17.55 -9.13 -10.51
C SER A 144 16.15 -9.64 -10.77
N GLU A 145 16.05 -10.73 -11.53
CA GLU A 145 14.81 -11.49 -11.72
C GLU A 145 14.37 -12.19 -10.42
N TYR A 146 15.34 -12.47 -9.53
CA TYR A 146 15.14 -13.20 -8.29
C TYR A 146 15.04 -12.24 -7.11
N ARG A 147 14.18 -12.59 -6.14
CA ARG A 147 14.13 -11.87 -4.87
C ARG A 147 15.44 -12.10 -4.12
N LEU A 148 16.29 -11.08 -4.02
CA LEU A 148 17.66 -11.19 -3.53
C LEU A 148 17.77 -11.87 -2.16
N GLY A 149 16.86 -11.57 -1.23
CA GLY A 149 16.89 -12.16 0.12
C GLY A 149 16.79 -13.69 0.10
N LYS A 150 15.82 -14.23 -0.66
CA LYS A 150 15.64 -15.68 -0.84
C LYS A 150 16.75 -16.31 -1.67
N TYR A 151 17.17 -15.61 -2.73
CA TYR A 151 18.25 -16.09 -3.59
C TYR A 151 19.56 -16.27 -2.81
N ILE A 152 19.90 -15.32 -1.93
CA ILE A 152 21.07 -15.41 -1.05
C ILE A 152 20.88 -16.50 0.00
N SER A 153 19.70 -16.60 0.63
CA SER A 153 19.44 -17.64 1.64
C SER A 153 19.53 -19.06 1.08
N ASN A 154 19.23 -19.23 -0.20
CA ASN A 154 19.34 -20.50 -0.91
C ASN A 154 20.72 -20.74 -1.53
N GLY A 155 21.75 -19.99 -1.13
CA GLY A 155 23.12 -20.16 -1.63
C GLY A 155 23.28 -19.80 -3.11
N PHE A 156 22.60 -18.74 -3.57
CA PHE A 156 22.63 -18.27 -4.96
C PHE A 156 22.06 -19.27 -5.97
N THR A 157 21.10 -20.08 -5.54
CA THR A 157 20.35 -21.00 -6.39
C THR A 157 18.85 -20.71 -6.32
N PRO A 158 18.13 -20.72 -7.46
CA PRO A 158 16.68 -20.61 -7.43
C PRO A 158 16.07 -21.91 -6.88
N ALA A 159 15.28 -21.80 -5.81
CA ALA A 159 14.54 -22.96 -5.29
C ALA A 159 13.19 -23.09 -6.02
N PRO A 160 12.74 -24.31 -6.33
CA PRO A 160 11.40 -24.54 -6.86
C PRO A 160 10.32 -23.94 -5.94
N GLY A 161 9.40 -23.17 -6.50
CA GLY A 161 8.32 -22.50 -5.74
C GLY A 161 8.69 -21.13 -5.18
N ASP A 162 9.93 -20.66 -5.34
CA ASP A 162 10.26 -19.28 -4.97
C ASP A 162 9.66 -18.26 -5.91
N ARG A 163 9.05 -17.23 -5.29
CA ARG A 163 8.45 -16.11 -6.01
C ARG A 163 9.56 -15.32 -6.72
N ARG A 164 9.39 -15.10 -8.03
CA ARG A 164 10.22 -14.15 -8.79
C ARG A 164 9.88 -12.72 -8.40
N GLN A 165 10.74 -11.79 -8.84
CA GLN A 165 10.50 -10.37 -8.67
C GLN A 165 9.54 -9.85 -9.74
N HIS A 166 8.78 -8.81 -9.41
CA HIS A 166 7.81 -8.25 -10.36
C HIS A 166 8.54 -7.49 -11.47
N PRO A 167 8.30 -7.79 -12.75
CA PRO A 167 8.92 -7.07 -13.86
C PRO A 167 8.42 -5.63 -13.90
N ALA A 168 9.35 -4.68 -13.95
CA ALA A 168 9.10 -3.25 -14.15
C ALA A 168 9.15 -2.84 -15.63
N GLY A 169 9.52 -3.79 -16.52
CA GLY A 169 9.64 -3.60 -17.96
C GLY A 169 11.07 -3.27 -18.41
N PRO A 170 11.32 -3.16 -19.72
CA PRO A 170 12.65 -2.87 -20.24
C PRO A 170 13.00 -1.38 -20.05
N LEU A 171 14.15 -1.11 -19.44
CA LEU A 171 14.76 0.21 -19.33
C LEU A 171 16.06 0.22 -20.15
N PHE A 172 16.13 1.05 -21.19
CA PHE A 172 17.28 1.11 -22.10
C PHE A 172 17.68 -0.25 -22.72
N GLY A 173 16.71 -1.14 -22.93
CA GLY A 173 16.94 -2.49 -23.48
C GLY A 173 17.34 -3.55 -22.45
N LEU A 174 17.49 -3.18 -21.17
CA LEU A 174 17.69 -4.12 -20.06
C LEU A 174 16.36 -4.39 -19.36
N GLU A 175 16.07 -5.64 -19.05
CA GLU A 175 14.93 -5.98 -18.20
C GLU A 175 15.15 -5.43 -16.79
N THR A 176 14.16 -4.70 -16.28
CA THR A 176 14.18 -4.18 -14.91
C THR A 176 13.03 -4.72 -14.11
N TYR A 177 13.22 -4.75 -12.79
CA TYR A 177 12.31 -5.31 -11.81
C TYR A 177 11.99 -4.28 -10.72
N LEU A 178 10.82 -4.38 -10.09
CA LEU A 178 10.42 -3.49 -8.99
C LEU A 178 11.41 -3.64 -7.84
N PRO A 179 12.14 -2.60 -7.42
CA PRO A 179 13.16 -2.73 -6.39
C PRO A 179 12.53 -3.12 -5.05
N ILE A 180 12.99 -4.24 -4.49
CA ILE A 180 12.59 -4.73 -3.16
C ILE A 180 13.79 -4.86 -2.22
N GLY A 181 15.01 -4.62 -2.70
CA GLY A 181 16.22 -4.86 -1.92
C GLY A 181 16.31 -6.30 -1.42
N LEU A 182 16.61 -6.46 -0.13
CA LEU A 182 16.58 -7.75 0.56
C LEU A 182 15.26 -8.00 1.33
N MET A 183 14.26 -7.14 1.12
CA MET A 183 12.97 -7.22 1.81
C MET A 183 12.00 -8.15 1.09
N ASN A 184 10.92 -8.51 1.78
CA ASN A 184 9.91 -9.41 1.24
C ASN A 184 8.97 -8.73 0.23
N THR A 185 8.74 -7.43 0.38
CA THR A 185 7.82 -6.66 -0.46
C THR A 185 8.42 -5.31 -0.89
N HIS A 186 7.95 -4.79 -2.02
CA HIS A 186 8.32 -3.46 -2.49
C HIS A 186 7.82 -2.36 -1.53
N LEU A 187 6.66 -2.54 -0.90
CA LEU A 187 6.10 -1.55 0.04
C LEU A 187 7.00 -1.36 1.26
N THR A 188 7.51 -2.46 1.80
CA THR A 188 8.43 -2.50 2.93
C THR A 188 9.75 -1.78 2.59
N TYR A 189 10.37 -2.14 1.46
CA TYR A 189 11.56 -1.46 0.96
C TYR A 189 11.34 0.06 0.79
N GLY A 190 10.20 0.44 0.20
CA GLY A 190 9.79 1.83 0.05
C GLY A 190 9.67 2.56 1.39
N GLY A 191 9.21 1.88 2.44
CA GLY A 191 9.20 2.41 3.81
C GLY A 191 10.60 2.64 4.36
N LEU A 192 11.52 1.68 4.20
CA LEU A 192 12.89 1.80 4.70
C LEU A 192 13.66 2.96 4.07
N ILE A 193 13.61 3.12 2.76
CA ILE A 193 14.31 4.23 2.08
C ILE A 193 13.68 5.60 2.42
N SER A 194 12.38 5.63 2.76
CA SER A 194 11.67 6.85 3.15
C SER A 194 12.17 7.47 4.45
N PHE A 195 12.75 6.67 5.36
CA PHE A 195 13.40 7.21 6.56
C PHE A 195 14.59 8.12 6.22
N TYR A 196 15.24 7.90 5.08
CA TYR A 196 16.49 8.53 4.70
C TYR A 196 16.33 9.71 3.74
N ILE A 197 15.42 9.61 2.76
CA ILE A 197 15.30 10.60 1.68
C ILE A 197 15.14 12.04 2.19
N PRO A 198 14.20 12.36 3.11
CA PRO A 198 14.05 13.72 3.61
C PRO A 198 15.33 14.24 4.29
N GLY A 199 16.00 13.41 5.08
CA GLY A 199 17.26 13.76 5.74
C GLY A 199 18.39 14.02 4.76
N LEU A 200 18.52 13.18 3.74
CA LEU A 200 19.53 13.32 2.69
C LEU A 200 19.31 14.58 1.85
N ALA A 201 18.06 14.90 1.51
CA ALA A 201 17.71 16.15 0.82
C ALA A 201 18.12 17.38 1.65
N LEU A 202 17.90 17.36 2.96
CA LEU A 202 18.36 18.44 3.84
C LEU A 202 19.88 18.56 3.89
N LEU A 203 20.61 17.44 3.90
CA LEU A 203 22.08 17.47 3.88
C LEU A 203 22.62 18.12 2.61
N VAL A 204 22.03 17.82 1.45
CA VAL A 204 22.37 18.48 0.19
C VAL A 204 22.18 19.99 0.32
N LEU A 205 21.01 20.43 0.77
CA LEU A 205 20.70 21.87 0.95
C LEU A 205 21.67 22.54 1.94
N GLN A 206 22.01 21.88 3.03
CA GLN A 206 22.95 22.39 4.03
C GLN A 206 24.37 22.54 3.47
N LYS A 207 24.85 21.57 2.67
CA LYS A 207 26.19 21.63 2.07
C LYS A 207 26.30 22.66 0.96
N ILE A 208 25.25 22.80 0.14
CA ILE A 208 25.13 23.91 -0.84
C ILE A 208 25.21 25.26 -0.13
N LYS A 209 24.45 25.43 0.98
CA LYS A 209 24.45 26.66 1.77
C LYS A 209 25.84 27.01 2.31
N LYS A 210 26.63 26.01 2.67
CA LYS A 210 28.00 26.19 3.20
C LYS A 210 29.06 26.34 2.12
N LYS A 211 28.66 26.35 0.85
CA LYS A 211 29.57 26.39 -0.31
C LYS A 211 30.54 25.21 -0.36
N ASP A 212 30.21 24.11 0.32
CA ASP A 212 30.96 22.86 0.27
C ASP A 212 30.47 22.03 -0.93
N LEU A 213 30.86 22.47 -2.12
CA LEU A 213 30.36 21.93 -3.38
C LEU A 213 30.73 20.45 -3.58
N LYS A 214 31.87 20.01 -3.03
CA LYS A 214 32.33 18.62 -3.14
C LYS A 214 31.40 17.69 -2.38
N LEU A 215 31.13 17.96 -1.10
CA LEU A 215 30.20 17.13 -0.33
C LEU A 215 28.75 17.29 -0.81
N ALA A 216 28.36 18.49 -1.27
CA ALA A 216 27.06 18.70 -1.89
C ALA A 216 26.87 17.80 -3.13
N ALA A 217 27.88 17.68 -3.99
CA ALA A 217 27.83 16.83 -5.17
C ALA A 217 27.70 15.34 -4.79
N VAL A 218 28.50 14.87 -3.83
CA VAL A 218 28.42 13.47 -3.35
C VAL A 218 27.02 13.15 -2.81
N PHE A 219 26.47 14.00 -1.94
CA PHE A 219 25.13 13.79 -1.40
C PHE A 219 24.04 13.92 -2.47
N SER A 220 24.23 14.78 -3.47
CA SER A 220 23.29 14.92 -4.60
C SER A 220 23.27 13.65 -5.47
N ILE A 221 24.43 13.02 -5.70
CA ILE A 221 24.51 11.75 -6.42
C ILE A 221 23.80 10.64 -5.63
N LEU A 222 24.05 10.54 -4.32
CA LEU A 222 23.35 9.58 -3.46
C LEU A 222 21.84 9.82 -3.44
N LEU A 223 21.42 11.08 -3.39
CA LEU A 223 20.01 11.46 -3.43
C LEU A 223 19.36 11.11 -4.77
N LEU A 224 20.07 11.31 -5.89
CA LEU A 224 19.61 10.92 -7.22
C LEU A 224 19.36 9.41 -7.30
N PHE A 225 20.32 8.59 -6.86
CA PHE A 225 20.14 7.14 -6.83
C PHE A 225 19.03 6.72 -5.88
N ALA A 226 18.92 7.34 -4.70
CA ALA A 226 17.83 7.06 -3.77
C ALA A 226 16.46 7.37 -4.38
N PHE A 227 16.30 8.53 -5.04
CA PHE A 227 15.06 8.86 -5.74
C PHE A 227 14.79 7.94 -6.93
N TRP A 228 15.81 7.56 -7.68
CA TRP A 228 15.66 6.64 -8.81
C TRP A 228 15.09 5.30 -8.36
N VAL A 229 15.68 4.67 -7.34
CA VAL A 229 15.16 3.41 -6.79
C VAL A 229 13.78 3.62 -6.14
N PHE A 230 13.59 4.70 -5.40
CA PHE A 230 12.31 5.00 -4.73
C PHE A 230 11.15 5.22 -5.71
N LEU A 231 11.38 5.86 -6.85
CA LEU A 231 10.37 6.05 -7.90
C LEU A 231 10.12 4.77 -8.69
N LEU A 232 11.15 3.93 -8.90
CA LEU A 232 10.96 2.61 -9.50
C LEU A 232 10.20 1.66 -8.58
N ASN A 233 10.30 1.83 -7.26
CA ASN A 233 9.63 1.00 -6.25
C ASN A 233 8.09 1.08 -6.29
N GLN A 234 7.52 2.17 -6.79
CA GLN A 234 6.07 2.39 -6.94
C GLN A 234 5.24 2.35 -5.64
N SER A 235 5.86 2.51 -4.47
CA SER A 235 5.15 2.67 -3.20
C SER A 235 4.50 4.06 -3.08
N LYS A 236 3.28 4.19 -3.62
CA LYS A 236 2.52 5.45 -3.71
C LYS A 236 2.32 6.12 -2.34
N SER A 237 2.00 5.33 -1.31
CA SER A 237 1.83 5.81 0.07
C SER A 237 3.12 6.41 0.64
N ALA A 238 4.25 5.75 0.40
CA ALA A 238 5.56 6.23 0.82
C ALA A 238 5.92 7.56 0.13
N TRP A 239 5.62 7.71 -1.17
CA TRP A 239 5.85 8.96 -1.90
C TRP A 239 5.11 10.13 -1.28
N LEU A 240 3.82 9.95 -0.97
CA LEU A 240 3.01 10.97 -0.29
C LEU A 240 3.54 11.27 1.11
N GLY A 241 3.96 10.26 1.86
CA GLY A 241 4.59 10.41 3.18
C GLY A 241 5.86 11.25 3.14
N VAL A 242 6.80 10.91 2.26
CA VAL A 242 8.07 11.62 2.06
C VAL A 242 7.82 13.06 1.64
N LEU A 243 6.88 13.30 0.71
CA LEU A 243 6.53 14.65 0.30
C LEU A 243 5.95 15.45 1.47
N ALA A 244 4.98 14.89 2.19
CA ALA A 244 4.28 15.56 3.28
C ALA A 244 5.22 15.95 4.43
N VAL A 245 6.09 15.03 4.88
CA VAL A 245 7.05 15.34 5.96
C VAL A 245 8.10 16.35 5.52
N THR A 246 8.54 16.30 4.25
CA THR A 246 9.47 17.28 3.69
C THR A 246 8.85 18.68 3.63
N VAL A 247 7.62 18.80 3.13
CA VAL A 247 6.87 20.05 3.08
C VAL A 247 6.62 20.60 4.48
N TYR A 248 6.15 19.75 5.40
CA TYR A 248 5.97 20.13 6.81
C TYR A 248 7.25 20.71 7.40
N PHE A 249 8.38 20.01 7.22
CA PHE A 249 9.65 20.47 7.76
C PHE A 249 10.07 21.83 7.19
N ILE A 250 10.00 22.01 5.87
CA ILE A 250 10.32 23.29 5.20
C ILE A 250 9.42 24.41 5.71
N LEU A 251 8.11 24.19 5.82
CA LEU A 251 7.15 25.19 6.32
C LEU A 251 7.39 25.52 7.81
N SER A 252 7.67 24.50 8.63
CA SER A 252 7.94 24.68 10.07
C SER A 252 9.19 25.54 10.32
N LYS A 253 10.14 25.51 9.37
CA LYS A 253 11.39 26.29 9.38
C LYS A 253 11.39 27.38 8.32
N TRP A 254 10.24 27.87 7.87
CA TRP A 254 10.16 28.79 6.73
C TRP A 254 11.09 29.99 6.89
N LYS A 255 11.21 30.58 8.08
CA LYS A 255 12.12 31.70 8.36
C LYS A 255 13.61 31.37 8.15
N ASP A 256 14.00 30.12 8.36
CA ASP A 256 15.37 29.65 8.11
C ASP A 256 15.65 29.48 6.61
N PHE A 257 14.61 29.35 5.79
CA PHE A 257 14.69 29.23 4.33
C PHE A 257 14.38 30.54 3.59
N SER A 258 13.46 31.36 4.10
CA SER A 258 13.01 32.62 3.52
C SER A 258 14.11 33.68 3.63
N GLY A 259 14.58 34.18 2.49
CA GLY A 259 15.75 35.08 2.41
C GLY A 259 17.09 34.36 2.15
N LYS A 260 17.10 33.02 2.13
CA LYS A 260 18.29 32.20 1.79
C LYS A 260 18.21 31.53 0.43
N PHE A 261 17.05 31.59 -0.24
CA PHE A 261 16.98 31.32 -1.66
C PHE A 261 17.65 32.47 -2.43
N PRO A 262 18.57 32.19 -3.37
CA PRO A 262 19.16 33.23 -4.19
C PRO A 262 18.06 34.04 -4.88
N ARG A 263 18.18 35.38 -4.93
CA ARG A 263 17.31 36.20 -5.79
C ARG A 263 17.28 35.56 -7.18
N ILE A 264 16.07 35.24 -7.64
CA ILE A 264 15.83 34.61 -8.93
C ILE A 264 16.18 35.66 -9.99
N THR A 265 17.42 35.64 -10.46
CA THR A 265 17.81 36.37 -11.67
C THR A 265 17.27 35.63 -12.88
N MET A 266 17.00 36.33 -13.99
CA MET A 266 16.48 35.72 -15.22
C MET A 266 17.32 34.52 -15.68
N ALA A 267 18.65 34.58 -15.55
CA ALA A 267 19.56 33.47 -15.88
C ALA A 267 19.41 32.25 -14.95
N ARG A 268 19.10 32.44 -13.67
CA ARG A 268 18.83 31.33 -12.72
C ARG A 268 17.41 30.80 -12.89
N ALA A 269 16.45 31.67 -13.20
CA ALA A 269 15.10 31.28 -13.58
C ALA A 269 15.13 30.39 -14.83
N SER A 270 15.90 30.75 -15.86
CA SER A 270 16.05 29.94 -17.06
C SER A 270 16.73 28.60 -16.81
N ILE A 271 17.71 28.53 -15.89
CA ILE A 271 18.30 27.24 -15.47
C ILE A 271 17.28 26.38 -14.72
N VAL A 272 16.52 26.96 -13.78
CA VAL A 272 15.49 26.23 -13.04
C VAL A 272 14.37 25.77 -13.98
N ILE A 273 13.93 26.62 -14.92
CA ILE A 273 12.94 26.27 -15.95
C ILE A 273 13.50 25.20 -16.87
N ALA A 274 14.75 25.28 -17.32
CA ALA A 274 15.39 24.24 -18.12
C ALA A 274 15.47 22.91 -17.36
N VAL A 275 15.84 22.93 -16.06
CA VAL A 275 15.84 21.75 -15.19
C VAL A 275 14.43 21.19 -15.00
N LEU A 276 13.42 22.03 -14.81
CA LEU A 276 12.02 21.62 -14.71
C LEU A 276 11.46 21.09 -16.03
N ILE A 277 11.87 21.64 -17.17
CA ILE A 277 11.53 21.14 -18.51
C ILE A 277 12.22 19.79 -18.72
N VAL A 278 13.50 19.65 -18.42
CA VAL A 278 14.23 18.37 -18.52
C VAL A 278 13.60 17.34 -17.59
N LEU A 279 13.29 17.68 -16.34
CA LEU A 279 12.55 16.82 -15.41
C LEU A 279 11.17 16.46 -15.96
N GLY A 280 10.42 17.43 -16.49
CA GLY A 280 9.08 17.22 -17.05
C GLY A 280 9.10 16.34 -18.30
N VAL A 281 10.06 16.55 -19.20
CA VAL A 281 10.31 15.70 -20.38
C VAL A 281 10.74 14.30 -19.95
N THR A 282 11.61 14.20 -18.95
CA THR A 282 12.05 12.91 -18.38
C THR A 282 10.86 12.18 -17.76
N ILE A 283 10.09 12.82 -16.88
CA ILE A 283 8.87 12.26 -16.28
C ILE A 283 7.88 11.85 -17.36
N ARG A 284 7.67 12.67 -18.40
CA ARG A 284 6.79 12.34 -19.53
C ARG A 284 7.31 11.13 -20.33
N PHE A 285 8.61 11.07 -20.60
CA PHE A 285 9.24 9.95 -21.29
C PHE A 285 9.08 8.66 -20.49
N PHE A 286 9.38 8.70 -19.19
CA PHE A 286 9.16 7.58 -18.28
C PHE A 286 7.68 7.19 -18.19
N TYR A 287 6.75 8.15 -18.10
CA TYR A 287 5.30 7.88 -18.12
C TYR A 287 4.87 7.21 -19.42
N GLN A 288 5.35 7.67 -20.58
CA GLN A 288 4.97 7.09 -21.87
C GLN A 288 5.53 5.67 -22.07
N ARG A 289 6.70 5.36 -21.51
CA ARG A 289 7.39 4.07 -21.68
C ARG A 289 7.11 3.07 -20.56
N ASN A 290 6.72 3.54 -19.37
CA ASN A 290 6.46 2.69 -18.22
C ASN A 290 4.96 2.52 -18.02
N TRP A 291 4.43 1.41 -18.53
CA TRP A 291 3.01 1.06 -18.43
C TRP A 291 2.51 1.00 -16.96
N LEU A 292 3.37 0.63 -16.02
CA LEU A 292 3.03 0.60 -14.59
C LEU A 292 2.83 2.01 -14.02
N LEU A 293 3.58 3.00 -14.51
CA LEU A 293 3.39 4.41 -14.12
C LEU A 293 2.04 4.95 -14.64
N GLN A 294 1.65 4.56 -15.86
CA GLN A 294 0.34 4.88 -16.46
C GLN A 294 -0.80 4.26 -15.68
N ARG A 295 -0.72 2.94 -15.41
CA ARG A 295 -1.68 2.22 -14.56
C ARG A 295 -1.79 2.87 -13.18
N THR A 296 -0.66 3.24 -12.59
CA THR A 296 -0.59 3.86 -11.26
C THR A 296 -1.39 5.16 -11.16
N LEU A 297 -1.28 6.03 -12.17
CA LEU A 297 -1.98 7.30 -12.21
C LEU A 297 -3.45 7.14 -12.62
N ALA A 298 -3.77 6.24 -13.54
CA ALA A 298 -5.15 5.94 -13.93
C ALA A 298 -6.00 5.46 -12.74
N GLN A 299 -5.46 4.50 -11.96
CA GLN A 299 -6.11 3.94 -10.77
C GLN A 299 -6.46 4.98 -9.69
N LEU A 300 -5.75 6.11 -9.60
CA LEU A 300 -6.05 7.17 -8.61
C LEU A 300 -7.35 7.93 -8.94
N THR A 301 -7.73 7.96 -10.21
CA THR A 301 -8.90 8.71 -10.71
C THR A 301 -10.10 7.82 -11.04
N GLU A 302 -9.90 6.51 -11.11
CA GLU A 302 -10.92 5.58 -11.57
C GLU A 302 -11.81 5.08 -10.43
N ILE A 303 -13.12 5.18 -10.66
CA ILE A 303 -14.17 4.76 -9.72
C ILE A 303 -14.40 3.26 -9.80
N GLN A 304 -14.37 2.74 -11.03
CA GLN A 304 -14.48 1.33 -11.34
C GLN A 304 -13.09 0.85 -11.71
N THR A 305 -12.45 0.14 -10.79
CA THR A 305 -11.28 -0.67 -11.10
C THR A 305 -11.64 -2.10 -10.76
N PRO A 306 -11.25 -3.09 -11.57
CA PRO A 306 -11.52 -4.49 -11.26
C PRO A 306 -10.84 -5.01 -9.98
N GLU A 307 -9.98 -4.19 -9.36
CA GLU A 307 -9.30 -4.48 -8.09
C GLU A 307 -9.54 -3.34 -7.09
N ASN A 308 -10.80 -2.99 -6.80
CA ASN A 308 -11.11 -1.91 -5.85
C ASN A 308 -10.96 -2.38 -4.38
N GLN A 309 -9.97 -3.24 -4.10
CA GLN A 309 -9.77 -3.91 -2.82
C GLN A 309 -9.74 -2.93 -1.64
N ARG A 310 -9.13 -1.75 -1.80
CA ARG A 310 -9.08 -0.73 -0.73
C ARG A 310 -10.44 -0.14 -0.40
N TYR A 311 -11.32 0.04 -1.40
CA TYR A 311 -12.69 0.46 -1.15
C TYR A 311 -13.41 -0.58 -0.28
N TRP A 312 -13.26 -1.86 -0.59
CA TRP A 312 -13.88 -2.95 0.18
C TRP A 312 -13.33 -3.05 1.59
N ILE A 313 -12.01 -3.00 1.77
CA ILE A 313 -11.38 -2.99 3.10
C ILE A 313 -12.00 -1.90 3.98
N TYR A 314 -12.05 -0.66 3.49
CA TYR A 314 -12.62 0.45 4.25
C TYR A 314 -14.13 0.32 4.46
N LYS A 315 -14.88 -0.16 3.46
CA LYS A 315 -16.32 -0.40 3.56
C LYS A 315 -16.65 -1.42 4.65
N LEU A 316 -15.80 -2.45 4.80
CA LEU A 316 -15.91 -3.47 5.84
C LEU A 316 -15.39 -3.00 7.20
N SER A 317 -14.43 -2.08 7.21
CA SER A 317 -13.84 -1.51 8.44
C SER A 317 -14.77 -0.57 9.20
N LEU A 318 -15.53 0.28 8.51
CA LEU A 318 -16.37 1.29 9.19
C LEU A 318 -17.43 0.70 10.13
N PRO A 319 -18.18 -0.36 9.76
CA PRO A 319 -19.12 -1.01 10.68
C PRO A 319 -18.47 -1.47 11.99
N LEU A 320 -17.23 -1.99 11.93
CA LEU A 320 -16.51 -2.47 13.11
C LEU A 320 -16.27 -1.35 14.13
N LEU A 321 -15.93 -0.15 13.66
CA LEU A 321 -15.78 1.04 14.51
C LEU A 321 -17.09 1.50 15.15
N THR A 322 -18.21 1.36 14.43
CA THR A 322 -19.52 1.78 14.93
C THR A 322 -20.09 0.82 15.95
N GLU A 323 -19.85 -0.48 15.78
CA GLU A 323 -20.33 -1.53 16.68
C GLU A 323 -19.51 -1.61 17.96
N ASN A 324 -18.19 -1.37 17.88
CA ASN A 324 -17.27 -1.49 19.02
C ASN A 324 -16.45 -0.21 19.26
N PRO A 325 -17.08 0.96 19.52
CA PRO A 325 -16.37 2.25 19.51
C PRO A 325 -15.38 2.43 20.68
N ILE A 326 -15.64 1.80 21.83
CA ILE A 326 -14.84 2.01 23.06
C ILE A 326 -13.68 1.04 23.13
N LEU A 327 -13.96 -0.26 23.03
CA LEU A 327 -12.95 -1.30 23.19
C LEU A 327 -12.42 -1.82 21.85
N GLY A 328 -13.09 -1.59 20.72
CA GLY A 328 -12.72 -2.23 19.45
C GLY A 328 -13.04 -3.73 19.44
N THR A 329 -12.58 -4.44 18.42
CA THR A 329 -12.92 -5.86 18.18
C THR A 329 -11.96 -6.87 18.82
N GLY A 330 -10.89 -6.40 19.46
CA GLY A 330 -9.76 -7.21 19.91
C GLY A 330 -8.70 -7.37 18.83
N GLY A 331 -7.43 -7.41 19.25
CA GLY A 331 -6.30 -7.54 18.35
C GLY A 331 -6.21 -8.91 17.69
N GLY A 332 -5.82 -8.93 16.41
CA GLY A 332 -5.76 -10.14 15.59
C GLY A 332 -7.13 -10.74 15.22
N ARG A 333 -8.24 -10.03 15.45
CA ARG A 333 -9.61 -10.44 15.09
C ARG A 333 -10.22 -9.69 13.92
N PHE A 334 -9.48 -8.75 13.33
CA PHE A 334 -9.95 -7.96 12.20
C PHE A 334 -10.50 -8.85 11.07
N LYS A 335 -9.83 -9.96 10.78
CA LYS A 335 -10.21 -10.90 9.72
C LYS A 335 -11.56 -11.55 9.97
N GLU A 336 -11.75 -12.11 11.16
CA GLU A 336 -12.99 -12.77 11.55
C GLU A 336 -14.15 -11.76 11.59
N ALA A 337 -13.92 -10.60 12.20
CA ALA A 337 -14.94 -9.56 12.34
C ALA A 337 -15.36 -8.97 10.97
N SER A 338 -14.39 -8.62 10.11
CA SER A 338 -14.68 -8.12 8.76
C SER A 338 -15.33 -9.18 7.86
N SER A 339 -15.03 -10.47 8.07
CA SER A 339 -15.68 -11.57 7.35
C SER A 339 -17.16 -11.70 7.72
N GLU A 340 -17.55 -11.40 8.95
CA GLU A 340 -18.97 -11.42 9.36
C GLU A 340 -19.74 -10.27 8.71
N VAL A 341 -19.17 -9.07 8.72
CA VAL A 341 -19.72 -7.92 7.99
C VAL A 341 -19.85 -8.24 6.51
N SER A 342 -18.83 -8.85 5.90
CA SER A 342 -18.81 -9.23 4.48
C SER A 342 -19.98 -10.14 4.10
N LYS A 343 -20.36 -11.11 4.94
CA LYS A 343 -21.52 -11.98 4.67
C LYS A 343 -22.79 -11.17 4.44
N SER A 344 -23.04 -10.14 5.25
CA SER A 344 -24.23 -9.29 5.11
C SER A 344 -24.27 -8.51 3.78
N PHE A 345 -23.11 -8.17 3.21
CA PHE A 345 -23.03 -7.54 1.88
C PHE A 345 -23.29 -8.55 0.77
N ILE A 346 -22.77 -9.77 0.92
CA ILE A 346 -22.94 -10.87 -0.05
C ILE A 346 -24.41 -11.33 -0.07
N GLU A 347 -25.07 -11.43 1.09
CA GLU A 347 -26.48 -11.79 1.18
C GLU A 347 -27.39 -10.77 0.48
N LYS A 348 -27.02 -9.49 0.50
CA LYS A 348 -27.73 -8.43 -0.24
C LYS A 348 -27.44 -8.48 -1.74
N ASN A 349 -26.19 -8.72 -2.11
CA ASN A 349 -25.70 -8.69 -3.48
C ASN A 349 -24.67 -9.81 -3.68
N GLU A 350 -25.14 -10.97 -4.12
CA GLU A 350 -24.32 -12.18 -4.22
C GLU A 350 -23.12 -12.02 -5.18
N GLN A 351 -23.24 -11.15 -6.19
CA GLN A 351 -22.15 -10.86 -7.13
C GLN A 351 -20.88 -10.32 -6.44
N LEU A 352 -21.01 -9.72 -5.25
CA LEU A 352 -19.87 -9.24 -4.46
C LEU A 352 -19.08 -10.37 -3.80
N TRP A 353 -19.58 -11.61 -3.81
CA TRP A 353 -18.96 -12.74 -3.13
C TRP A 353 -17.51 -12.96 -3.56
N TYR A 354 -17.25 -12.95 -4.87
CA TYR A 354 -15.91 -13.10 -5.40
C TYR A 354 -14.96 -12.01 -4.89
N GLU A 355 -15.34 -10.77 -5.15
CA GLU A 355 -14.55 -9.57 -4.87
C GLU A 355 -14.23 -9.45 -3.37
N LEU A 356 -15.23 -9.69 -2.51
CA LEU A 356 -15.06 -9.64 -1.06
C LEU A 356 -14.24 -10.82 -0.51
N PHE A 357 -14.24 -11.97 -1.18
CA PHE A 357 -13.43 -13.12 -0.79
C PHE A 357 -11.95 -12.94 -1.15
N ILE A 358 -11.66 -12.40 -2.35
CA ILE A 358 -10.27 -12.16 -2.79
C ILE A 358 -9.66 -10.94 -2.12
N THR A 359 -10.48 -9.99 -1.65
CA THR A 359 -10.02 -8.80 -0.94
C THR A 359 -9.16 -9.20 0.28
N PRO A 360 -7.91 -8.70 0.40
CA PRO A 360 -7.08 -8.93 1.57
C PRO A 360 -7.80 -8.48 2.84
N ASN A 361 -8.04 -9.41 3.76
CA ASN A 361 -8.85 -9.16 4.96
C ASN A 361 -8.05 -9.32 6.27
N LYS A 362 -6.75 -9.05 6.25
CA LYS A 362 -5.92 -9.18 7.46
C LYS A 362 -5.94 -7.95 8.37
N HIS A 363 -6.04 -6.76 7.79
CA HIS A 363 -6.03 -5.47 8.49
C HIS A 363 -6.68 -4.38 7.62
N ALA A 364 -6.94 -3.20 8.19
CA ALA A 364 -7.65 -2.07 7.58
C ALA A 364 -6.82 -1.27 6.55
N HIS A 365 -5.57 -1.66 6.30
CA HIS A 365 -4.63 -0.96 5.40
C HIS A 365 -4.49 0.54 5.73
N ASN A 366 -4.66 0.89 7.01
CA ASN A 366 -4.41 2.20 7.56
C ASN A 366 -4.04 2.05 9.04
N ASP A 367 -2.85 2.53 9.43
CA ASP A 367 -2.30 2.35 10.77
C ASP A 367 -3.26 2.88 11.86
N ILE A 368 -3.75 4.12 11.72
CA ILE A 368 -4.62 4.73 12.74
C ILE A 368 -5.98 4.05 12.79
N LEU A 369 -6.54 3.74 11.62
CA LEU A 369 -7.82 3.07 11.51
C LEU A 369 -7.76 1.66 12.11
N GLU A 370 -6.67 0.92 11.87
CA GLU A 370 -6.48 -0.41 12.45
C GLU A 370 -6.49 -0.34 13.97
N PHE A 371 -5.64 0.49 14.56
CA PHE A 371 -5.57 0.62 16.01
C PHE A 371 -6.89 1.12 16.62
N ALA A 372 -7.66 1.92 15.89
CA ALA A 372 -9.00 2.32 16.31
C ALA A 372 -10.01 1.16 16.23
N ILE A 373 -9.90 0.26 15.25
CA ILE A 373 -10.78 -0.91 15.10
C ILE A 373 -10.47 -1.96 16.17
N VAL A 374 -9.19 -2.30 16.39
CA VAL A 374 -8.82 -3.38 17.31
C VAL A 374 -8.75 -2.94 18.77
N GLY A 375 -8.51 -1.65 19.06
CA GLY A 375 -8.37 -1.12 20.41
C GLY A 375 -9.33 0.03 20.76
N GLY A 376 -10.30 0.32 19.88
CA GLY A 376 -11.28 1.40 20.05
C GLY A 376 -10.73 2.80 19.71
N TRP A 377 -11.63 3.78 19.59
CA TRP A 377 -11.27 5.16 19.20
C TRP A 377 -10.19 5.78 20.08
N PHE A 378 -10.15 5.42 21.36
CA PHE A 378 -9.16 5.95 22.28
C PHE A 378 -7.74 5.48 21.94
N SER A 379 -7.56 4.25 21.44
CA SER A 379 -6.28 3.76 20.92
C SER A 379 -5.80 4.57 19.71
N GLY A 380 -6.69 4.83 18.76
CA GLY A 380 -6.40 5.71 17.62
C GLY A 380 -6.01 7.13 18.04
N ILE A 381 -6.71 7.71 19.02
CA ILE A 381 -6.40 9.05 19.55
C ILE A 381 -5.01 9.09 20.21
N LEU A 382 -4.62 8.05 20.94
CA LEU A 382 -3.29 7.97 21.54
C LEU A 382 -2.18 7.91 20.48
N TRP A 383 -2.40 7.21 19.37
CA TRP A 383 -1.50 7.25 18.22
C TRP A 383 -1.37 8.64 17.61
N ILE A 384 -2.49 9.35 17.43
CA ILE A 384 -2.47 10.75 16.97
C ILE A 384 -1.67 11.63 17.96
N GLY A 385 -1.83 11.41 19.26
CA GLY A 385 -1.07 12.08 20.32
C GLY A 385 0.44 11.83 20.21
N PHE A 386 0.87 10.59 19.95
CA PHE A 386 2.27 10.28 19.68
C PHE A 386 2.79 11.05 18.45
N PHE A 387 2.06 11.03 17.34
CA PHE A 387 2.47 11.75 16.12
C PHE A 387 2.52 13.27 16.33
N TYR A 388 1.63 13.84 17.14
CA TYR A 388 1.71 15.25 17.55
C TYR A 388 3.04 15.56 18.24
N LEU A 389 3.46 14.72 19.20
CA LEU A 389 4.75 14.87 19.87
C LEU A 389 5.92 14.66 18.89
N LEU A 390 5.81 13.71 17.96
CA LEU A 390 6.82 13.47 16.93
C LEU A 390 6.99 14.68 16.01
N PHE A 391 5.91 15.26 15.49
CA PHE A 391 6.01 16.42 14.60
C PHE A 391 6.44 17.68 15.33
N ARG A 392 6.09 17.84 16.61
CA ARG A 392 6.67 18.87 17.47
C ARG A 392 8.18 18.69 17.59
N LYS A 393 8.65 17.46 17.77
CA LYS A 393 10.08 17.13 17.81
C LYS A 393 10.77 17.46 16.49
N ILE A 394 10.21 17.02 15.35
CA ILE A 394 10.73 17.29 14.01
C ILE A 394 10.82 18.80 13.75
N ALA A 395 9.82 19.60 14.13
CA ALA A 395 9.88 21.06 13.99
C ALA A 395 10.92 21.71 14.90
N GLY A 396 11.19 21.13 16.07
CA GLY A 396 12.21 21.57 17.02
C GLY A 396 13.65 21.22 16.61
N SER A 397 13.83 20.34 15.63
CA SER A 397 15.15 19.87 15.20
C SER A 397 16.05 21.00 14.67
N SER A 398 17.34 20.92 15.02
CA SER A 398 18.35 21.88 14.59
C SER A 398 18.96 21.49 13.24
N LEU A 399 19.16 22.47 12.36
CA LEU A 399 19.86 22.31 11.08
C LEU A 399 21.40 22.29 11.20
N GLU A 400 21.95 22.19 12.42
CA GLU A 400 23.39 22.29 12.69
C GLU A 400 24.22 21.07 12.23
N GLU A 401 25.53 21.26 12.15
CA GLU A 401 26.49 20.37 11.47
C GLU A 401 26.62 18.96 12.04
N GLY A 402 26.82 18.01 11.12
CA GLY A 402 27.54 16.77 11.38
C GLY A 402 26.78 15.48 11.06
N ASN A 403 25.45 15.50 11.02
CA ASN A 403 24.69 14.27 11.29
C ASN A 403 23.52 14.06 10.33
N PHE A 404 23.21 12.79 10.04
CA PHE A 404 22.05 12.38 9.26
C PHE A 404 20.74 12.87 9.92
N PRO A 405 19.95 13.78 9.31
CA PRO A 405 18.69 14.23 9.89
C PRO A 405 17.65 13.12 9.83
N LEU A 406 17.07 12.77 10.98
CA LEU A 406 16.09 11.68 11.09
C LEU A 406 14.65 12.15 10.88
N ILE A 407 14.44 13.31 10.23
CA ILE A 407 13.10 13.86 10.00
C ILE A 407 12.22 12.93 9.15
N GLY A 408 12.83 12.02 8.38
CA GLY A 408 12.11 11.06 7.56
C GLY A 408 11.19 10.14 8.36
N VAL A 409 11.42 9.91 9.66
CA VAL A 409 10.53 9.10 10.52
C VAL A 409 9.07 9.59 10.52
N GLY A 410 8.83 10.87 10.25
CA GLY A 410 7.48 11.43 10.15
C GLY A 410 6.70 10.99 8.90
N PHE A 411 7.33 10.34 7.91
CA PHE A 411 6.65 9.91 6.68
C PHE A 411 5.46 8.96 6.97
N ILE A 412 5.57 8.15 8.02
CA ILE A 412 4.57 7.15 8.42
C ILE A 412 3.21 7.78 8.69
N TRP A 413 3.13 9.04 9.14
CA TRP A 413 1.84 9.66 9.41
C TRP A 413 0.92 9.68 8.19
N VAL A 414 1.40 10.22 7.05
CA VAL A 414 0.60 10.29 5.82
C VAL A 414 0.64 8.97 5.07
N ALA A 415 1.78 8.27 5.07
CA ALA A 415 1.90 6.99 4.38
C ALA A 415 1.01 5.91 5.03
N GLY A 416 0.88 5.97 6.36
CA GLY A 416 0.06 5.11 7.22
C GLY A 416 -1.44 5.26 7.00
N PHE A 417 -1.90 6.31 6.31
CA PHE A 417 -3.30 6.41 5.88
C PHE A 417 -3.67 5.45 4.75
N PHE A 418 -2.68 4.89 4.08
CA PHE A 418 -2.86 4.13 2.84
C PHE A 418 -2.16 2.77 2.88
N GLN A 419 -1.47 2.47 3.98
CA GLN A 419 -0.74 1.23 4.22
C GLN A 419 -0.56 1.05 5.73
N CYS A 420 -0.42 -0.19 6.21
CA CYS A 420 -0.07 -0.44 7.61
C CYS A 420 1.46 -0.62 7.75
N TYR A 421 2.21 0.47 7.97
CA TYR A 421 3.66 0.37 8.15
C TYR A 421 4.04 -0.06 9.57
N LEU A 422 3.17 0.17 10.56
CA LEU A 422 3.45 -0.16 11.96
C LEU A 422 3.08 -1.59 12.34
N LEU A 423 2.44 -2.33 11.43
CA LEU A 423 2.17 -3.77 11.53
C LEU A 423 3.21 -4.63 10.80
N ASP A 424 4.09 -4.00 10.03
CA ASP A 424 5.19 -4.67 9.36
C ASP A 424 6.45 -4.52 10.22
N ASP A 425 6.87 -5.58 10.90
CA ASP A 425 8.05 -5.61 11.77
C ASP A 425 9.30 -5.03 11.08
N GLU A 426 9.42 -5.24 9.78
CA GLU A 426 10.53 -4.76 8.95
C GLU A 426 10.61 -3.23 8.96
N VAL A 427 9.47 -2.52 9.13
CA VAL A 427 9.39 -1.06 9.17
C VAL A 427 9.15 -0.53 10.59
N ALA A 428 8.38 -1.24 11.42
CA ALA A 428 8.05 -0.85 12.78
C ALA A 428 9.30 -0.80 13.69
N LEU A 429 10.18 -1.81 13.62
CA LEU A 429 11.44 -1.82 14.38
C LEU A 429 12.34 -0.62 14.07
N PRO A 430 12.74 -0.38 12.80
CA PRO A 430 13.56 0.79 12.50
C PRO A 430 12.81 2.08 12.80
N PHE A 431 11.49 2.15 12.63
CA PHE A 431 10.72 3.32 13.06
C PHE A 431 10.93 3.64 14.55
N PHE A 432 10.68 2.68 15.45
CA PHE A 432 10.83 2.91 16.89
C PHE A 432 12.26 3.26 17.27
N ALA A 433 13.25 2.58 16.69
CA ALA A 433 14.67 2.89 16.91
C ALA A 433 15.02 4.31 16.45
N LEU A 434 14.72 4.66 15.19
CA LEU A 434 15.06 5.95 14.59
C LEU A 434 14.30 7.11 15.24
N ALA A 435 13.03 6.89 15.62
CA ALA A 435 12.27 7.82 16.43
C ALA A 435 12.98 8.03 17.79
N GLY A 436 13.33 6.96 18.51
CA GLY A 436 14.08 7.06 19.76
C GLY A 436 15.39 7.84 19.60
N LEU A 437 16.17 7.54 18.56
CA LEU A 437 17.41 8.27 18.24
C LEU A 437 17.18 9.77 18.01
N LEU A 438 16.10 10.15 17.31
CA LEU A 438 15.69 11.55 17.12
C LEU A 438 15.41 12.24 18.47
N TRP A 439 14.68 11.57 19.37
CA TRP A 439 14.36 12.13 20.68
C TRP A 439 15.59 12.35 21.57
N GLY A 440 16.50 11.37 21.63
CA GLY A 440 17.71 11.46 22.45
C GLY A 440 18.76 12.46 21.93
N ARG A 441 18.79 12.69 20.61
CA ARG A 441 19.79 13.58 19.99
C ARG A 441 19.51 15.05 20.29
N GLU A 442 18.28 15.47 20.08
CA GLU A 442 17.93 16.90 20.01
C GLU A 442 17.51 17.41 21.38
N LYS A 443 18.20 18.44 21.89
CA LYS A 443 17.63 19.23 22.99
C LYS A 443 16.45 20.00 22.42
N GLU A 444 15.29 19.98 23.09
CA GLU A 444 14.16 20.81 22.68
C GLU A 444 14.64 22.26 22.61
N THR A 445 14.78 22.79 21.39
CA THR A 445 14.86 24.24 21.22
C THR A 445 13.47 24.79 21.53
N SER A 446 13.40 25.91 22.25
CA SER A 446 12.19 26.55 22.77
C SER A 446 11.27 27.13 21.67
N SER A 447 11.12 26.44 20.54
CA SER A 447 10.22 26.81 19.47
C SER A 447 8.79 26.71 19.98
N LYS A 448 8.19 27.88 20.26
CA LYS A 448 6.82 28.08 20.76
C LYS A 448 5.71 27.78 19.74
N SER A 449 6.04 27.17 18.59
CA SER A 449 5.05 26.93 17.53
C SER A 449 4.29 25.62 17.78
N TYR A 450 3.40 25.64 18.77
CA TYR A 450 2.44 24.55 19.00
C TYR A 450 1.42 24.40 17.86
N SER A 451 1.21 25.46 17.06
CA SER A 451 0.20 25.47 16.00
C SER A 451 0.60 24.67 14.76
N ALA A 452 1.88 24.62 14.38
CA ALA A 452 2.29 23.95 13.14
C ALA A 452 2.02 22.42 13.12
N PRO A 453 2.40 21.64 14.16
CA PRO A 453 2.03 20.22 14.24
C PRO A 453 0.51 20.02 14.21
N THR A 454 -0.23 20.80 14.99
CA THR A 454 -1.70 20.69 15.07
C THR A 454 -2.36 20.96 13.73
N ILE A 455 -1.97 22.03 13.02
CA ILE A 455 -2.50 22.37 11.70
C ILE A 455 -2.18 21.26 10.70
N PHE A 456 -0.93 20.78 10.69
CA PHE A 456 -0.50 19.73 9.76
C PHE A 456 -1.29 18.43 9.96
N LEU A 457 -1.37 17.94 11.21
CA LEU A 457 -2.13 16.73 11.53
C LEU A 457 -3.62 16.90 11.20
N SER A 458 -4.21 18.05 11.53
CA SER A 458 -5.63 18.33 11.26
C SER A 458 -5.93 18.36 9.77
N ILE A 459 -5.13 19.09 8.97
CA ILE A 459 -5.33 19.17 7.51
C ILE A 459 -5.16 17.80 6.87
N THR A 460 -4.11 17.07 7.21
CA THR A 460 -3.86 15.75 6.61
C THR A 460 -4.92 14.72 7.00
N LEU A 461 -5.40 14.74 8.25
CA LEU A 461 -6.51 13.90 8.70
C LEU A 461 -7.81 14.29 7.99
N LEU A 462 -8.14 15.58 7.89
CA LEU A 462 -9.34 16.05 7.20
C LEU A 462 -9.32 15.69 5.71
N LEU A 463 -8.17 15.81 5.03
CA LEU A 463 -8.02 15.39 3.65
C LEU A 463 -8.23 13.89 3.49
N ASN A 464 -7.65 13.08 4.39
CA ASN A 464 -7.82 11.63 4.37
C ASN A 464 -9.28 11.22 4.60
N VAL A 465 -9.92 11.77 5.63
CA VAL A 465 -11.32 11.51 5.96
C VAL A 465 -12.24 11.98 4.83
N SER A 466 -12.02 13.17 4.28
CA SER A 466 -12.83 13.70 3.17
C SER A 466 -12.69 12.84 1.90
N PHE A 467 -11.47 12.40 1.59
CA PHE A 467 -11.22 11.49 0.47
C PHE A 467 -11.98 10.18 0.63
N TRP A 468 -11.92 9.56 1.82
CA TRP A 468 -12.61 8.30 2.07
C TRP A 468 -14.12 8.45 2.20
N ILE A 469 -14.64 9.54 2.77
CA ILE A 469 -16.08 9.83 2.77
C ILE A 469 -16.59 9.93 1.33
N TRP A 470 -15.91 10.71 0.49
CA TRP A 470 -16.27 10.82 -0.92
C TRP A 470 -16.20 9.46 -1.61
N ARG A 471 -15.12 8.70 -1.42
CA ARG A 471 -14.94 7.39 -2.07
C ARG A 471 -15.95 6.34 -1.59
N LEU A 472 -16.29 6.33 -0.31
CA LEU A 472 -17.21 5.36 0.31
C LEU A 472 -18.69 5.75 0.17
N SER A 473 -18.98 6.98 -0.26
CA SER A 473 -20.33 7.42 -0.65
C SER A 473 -20.83 6.71 -1.91
N ILE A 474 -19.91 6.16 -2.71
CA ILE A 474 -20.23 5.38 -3.90
C ILE A 474 -20.90 4.06 -3.45
N PRO A 475 -22.07 3.71 -3.99
CA PRO A 475 -22.71 2.43 -3.72
C PRO A 475 -21.80 1.24 -4.09
N PRO A 476 -21.78 0.15 -3.30
CA PRO A 476 -21.08 -1.10 -3.63
C PRO A 476 -21.30 -1.59 -5.07
N GLU A 477 -22.53 -1.45 -5.55
CA GLU A 477 -22.98 -1.88 -6.87
C GLU A 477 -22.40 -1.06 -8.03
N LEU A 478 -21.98 0.17 -7.75
CA LEU A 478 -21.28 1.04 -8.69
C LEU A 478 -19.76 0.93 -8.56
N ALA A 479 -19.27 0.56 -7.37
CA ALA A 479 -17.85 0.38 -7.08
C ALA A 479 -17.27 -0.93 -7.65
N TYR A 480 -18.11 -1.95 -7.82
CA TYR A 480 -17.76 -3.18 -8.52
C TYR A 480 -17.66 -2.94 -10.03
N GLY A 481 -16.60 -3.44 -10.65
CA GLY A 481 -16.39 -3.39 -12.11
C GLY A 481 -15.84 -4.72 -12.59
N ARG A 482 -16.46 -5.27 -13.66
CA ARG A 482 -16.00 -6.50 -14.31
C ARG A 482 -14.67 -6.26 -15.02
N GLN A 483 -13.75 -7.22 -14.97
CA GLN A 483 -12.51 -7.13 -15.76
C GLN A 483 -12.81 -7.12 -17.26
N VAL A 484 -12.20 -6.18 -17.98
CA VAL A 484 -12.27 -6.10 -19.44
C VAL A 484 -10.85 -6.10 -20.01
N PHE A 485 -10.56 -7.04 -20.89
CA PHE A 485 -9.29 -7.09 -21.62
C PHE A 485 -9.55 -6.79 -23.09
N ALA A 486 -8.87 -5.78 -23.63
CA ALA A 486 -9.02 -5.35 -25.02
C ALA A 486 -7.65 -5.02 -25.63
N SER A 487 -7.63 -4.83 -26.94
CA SER A 487 -6.43 -4.47 -27.71
C SER A 487 -5.75 -3.18 -27.26
N SER A 488 -6.50 -2.27 -26.62
CA SER A 488 -5.95 -1.07 -25.99
C SER A 488 -6.69 -0.69 -24.69
N PRO A 489 -6.02 -0.02 -23.73
CA PRO A 489 -6.68 0.49 -22.51
C PRO A 489 -7.81 1.49 -22.80
N ALA A 490 -7.70 2.27 -23.88
CA ALA A 490 -8.73 3.21 -24.30
C ALA A 490 -10.01 2.48 -24.77
N LEU A 491 -9.86 1.35 -25.47
CA LEU A 491 -10.98 0.51 -25.88
C LEU A 491 -11.61 -0.20 -24.68
N ALA A 492 -10.80 -0.78 -23.79
CA ALA A 492 -11.29 -1.41 -22.56
C ALA A 492 -12.19 -0.47 -21.75
N LYS A 493 -11.76 0.78 -21.54
CA LYS A 493 -12.53 1.81 -20.82
C LYS A 493 -13.86 2.17 -21.49
N LYS A 494 -13.90 2.17 -22.83
CA LYS A 494 -15.15 2.39 -23.59
C LYS A 494 -16.11 1.21 -23.43
N ILE A 495 -15.58 -0.01 -23.44
CA ILE A 495 -16.35 -1.24 -23.21
C ILE A 495 -16.89 -1.28 -21.77
N GLU A 496 -16.07 -1.00 -20.76
CA GLU A 496 -16.51 -0.93 -19.36
C GLU A 496 -17.67 0.05 -19.15
N ARG A 497 -17.62 1.20 -19.83
CA ARG A 497 -18.71 2.20 -19.82
C ARG A 497 -19.99 1.70 -20.51
N SER A 498 -19.86 0.82 -21.50
CA SER A 498 -21.00 0.19 -22.19
C SER A 498 -21.63 -0.97 -21.44
N ILE A 499 -20.95 -1.52 -20.42
CA ILE A 499 -21.51 -2.56 -19.55
C ILE A 499 -22.42 -1.91 -18.50
N LEU A 500 -23.63 -2.43 -18.32
CA LEU A 500 -24.55 -1.93 -17.30
C LEU A 500 -24.13 -2.38 -15.89
N PRO A 501 -24.27 -1.51 -14.87
CA PRO A 501 -24.11 -1.91 -13.48
C PRO A 501 -25.30 -2.77 -13.01
N PHE A 502 -25.29 -3.15 -11.73
CA PHE A 502 -26.32 -3.98 -11.10
C PHE A 502 -27.74 -3.44 -11.36
N ARG A 503 -28.71 -4.34 -11.45
CA ARG A 503 -30.10 -4.01 -11.81
C ARG A 503 -30.75 -2.98 -10.89
N ASN A 504 -30.34 -2.92 -9.62
CA ASN A 504 -30.84 -1.94 -8.65
C ASN A 504 -30.37 -0.49 -8.92
N GLN A 505 -29.38 -0.27 -9.79
CA GLN A 505 -28.85 1.05 -10.14
C GLN A 505 -29.59 1.67 -11.34
N ILE A 506 -30.90 1.91 -11.17
CA ILE A 506 -31.82 2.29 -12.26
C ILE A 506 -31.36 3.54 -13.03
N GLU A 507 -30.97 4.61 -12.34
CA GLU A 507 -30.62 5.88 -12.98
C GLU A 507 -29.30 5.81 -13.78
N GLU A 508 -28.28 5.17 -13.24
CA GLU A 508 -27.01 4.97 -13.97
C GLU A 508 -27.20 4.01 -15.16
N ARG A 509 -28.08 2.99 -15.03
CA ARG A 509 -28.44 2.11 -16.16
C ARG A 509 -29.12 2.88 -17.28
N LYS A 510 -30.13 3.71 -16.98
CA LYS A 510 -30.79 4.58 -17.98
C LYS A 510 -29.80 5.48 -18.69
N LYS A 511 -28.90 6.11 -17.93
CA LYS A 511 -27.85 6.97 -18.46
C LYS A 511 -26.92 6.22 -19.41
N ARG A 512 -26.42 5.03 -19.03
CA ARG A 512 -25.54 4.22 -19.89
C ARG A 512 -26.24 3.70 -21.15
N ILE A 513 -27.53 3.36 -21.07
CA ILE A 513 -28.34 2.98 -22.24
C ILE A 513 -28.48 4.15 -23.23
N SER A 514 -28.62 5.38 -22.71
CA SER A 514 -28.73 6.59 -23.54
C SER A 514 -27.39 7.10 -24.09
N ASP A 515 -26.26 6.66 -23.53
CA ASP A 515 -24.93 7.14 -23.93
C ASP A 515 -24.50 6.50 -25.27
N SER A 516 -24.11 7.32 -26.24
CA SER A 516 -23.64 6.85 -27.55
C SER A 516 -22.12 6.80 -27.55
N ILE A 517 -21.57 5.62 -27.25
CA ILE A 517 -20.13 5.40 -27.23
C ILE A 517 -19.67 4.94 -28.62
N ARG A 518 -18.77 5.71 -29.25
CA ARG A 518 -18.22 5.38 -30.57
C ARG A 518 -16.77 4.91 -30.51
N VAL A 519 -16.45 3.90 -31.33
CA VAL A 519 -15.12 3.31 -31.47
C VAL A 519 -14.67 3.31 -32.93
N SER A 520 -13.35 3.28 -33.16
CA SER A 520 -12.81 3.18 -34.52
C SER A 520 -13.17 1.81 -35.13
N ALA A 521 -13.25 1.71 -36.45
CA ALA A 521 -13.55 0.43 -37.11
C ALA A 521 -12.50 -0.66 -36.81
N ALA A 522 -11.23 -0.27 -36.64
CA ALA A 522 -10.15 -1.19 -36.28
C ALA A 522 -10.34 -1.75 -34.86
N ASP A 523 -10.69 -0.89 -33.90
CA ASP A 523 -10.99 -1.29 -32.52
C ASP A 523 -12.28 -2.13 -32.44
N ALA A 524 -13.31 -1.73 -33.19
CA ALA A 524 -14.62 -2.37 -33.24
C ALA A 524 -14.57 -3.84 -33.70
N GLY A 525 -13.69 -4.15 -34.66
CA GLY A 525 -13.53 -5.49 -35.19
C GLY A 525 -12.55 -6.37 -34.39
N SER A 526 -11.88 -5.80 -33.39
CA SER A 526 -10.95 -6.51 -32.52
C SER A 526 -11.69 -7.31 -31.45
N GLU A 527 -11.15 -8.48 -31.10
CA GLU A 527 -11.69 -9.28 -30.01
C GLU A 527 -11.33 -8.64 -28.66
N PHE A 528 -12.28 -8.64 -27.74
CA PHE A 528 -12.07 -8.28 -26.34
C PHE A 528 -12.68 -9.35 -25.44
N SER A 529 -12.20 -9.50 -24.21
CA SER A 529 -12.81 -10.37 -23.21
C SER A 529 -13.43 -9.57 -22.06
N VAL A 530 -14.51 -10.10 -21.53
CA VAL A 530 -15.22 -9.59 -20.36
C VAL A 530 -15.33 -10.72 -19.34
N GLU A 531 -14.98 -10.42 -18.08
CA GLU A 531 -15.21 -11.30 -16.95
C GLU A 531 -16.69 -11.62 -16.82
N GLY A 532 -16.99 -12.91 -16.85
CA GLY A 532 -18.35 -13.40 -16.67
C GLY A 532 -18.66 -13.75 -15.22
N CYS A 533 -19.27 -14.91 -14.99
CA CYS A 533 -19.77 -15.26 -13.66
C CYS A 533 -19.25 -16.60 -13.20
N LEU A 534 -19.23 -16.77 -11.87
CA LEU A 534 -18.80 -18.00 -11.23
C LEU A 534 -19.72 -19.16 -11.61
N THR A 535 -19.12 -20.35 -11.71
CA THR A 535 -19.84 -21.60 -11.93
C THR A 535 -20.64 -22.07 -10.71
N HIS A 536 -20.40 -21.45 -9.56
CA HIS A 536 -21.07 -21.77 -8.32
C HIS A 536 -21.68 -20.51 -7.71
N ARG A 537 -22.68 -20.72 -6.85
CA ARG A 537 -23.46 -19.73 -6.10
C ARG A 537 -23.08 -19.81 -4.61
N TYR A 538 -23.24 -18.68 -3.93
CA TYR A 538 -23.13 -18.55 -2.46
C TYR A 538 -24.25 -19.35 -1.77
N PRO A 539 -24.11 -19.86 -0.52
CA PRO A 539 -23.02 -19.73 0.48
C PRO A 539 -21.85 -20.69 0.30
N ASN A 540 -20.83 -20.61 1.18
CA ASN A 540 -19.75 -21.60 1.29
C ASN A 540 -20.16 -22.72 2.29
N PRO A 541 -20.16 -24.02 1.93
CA PRO A 541 -19.69 -24.61 0.68
C PRO A 541 -20.58 -24.24 -0.51
N ALA A 542 -19.91 -23.85 -1.60
CA ALA A 542 -20.47 -23.32 -2.81
C ALA A 542 -21.39 -24.36 -3.48
N LYS A 543 -22.55 -23.90 -3.98
CA LYS A 543 -23.49 -24.76 -4.71
C LYS A 543 -23.32 -24.55 -6.21
N LEU A 544 -23.29 -25.64 -6.98
CA LEU A 544 -23.26 -25.54 -8.44
C LEU A 544 -24.44 -24.69 -8.95
N ARG A 545 -24.16 -23.78 -9.87
CA ARG A 545 -25.17 -22.97 -10.54
C ARG A 545 -26.05 -23.86 -11.43
N GLU A 546 -27.37 -23.70 -11.33
CA GLU A 546 -28.33 -24.41 -12.17
C GLU A 546 -28.78 -23.57 -13.37
N GLU A 547 -28.73 -22.23 -13.25
CA GLU A 547 -29.15 -21.33 -14.31
C GLU A 547 -28.15 -21.25 -15.45
N GLU A 548 -28.65 -21.06 -16.67
CA GLU A 548 -27.83 -20.80 -17.84
C GLU A 548 -27.08 -19.45 -17.70
N TYR A 549 -25.95 -19.32 -18.39
CA TYR A 549 -25.21 -18.05 -18.44
C TYR A 549 -25.75 -17.23 -19.58
N SER A 550 -26.30 -16.06 -19.28
CA SER A 550 -26.89 -15.17 -20.26
C SER A 550 -26.49 -13.72 -20.06
N PHE A 551 -26.40 -12.98 -21.16
CA PHE A 551 -26.27 -11.53 -21.14
C PHE A 551 -27.09 -10.91 -22.29
N GLY A 552 -27.54 -9.68 -22.05
CA GLY A 552 -28.30 -8.86 -22.98
C GLY A 552 -27.38 -7.95 -23.78
N ILE A 553 -27.76 -7.71 -25.03
CA ILE A 553 -27.06 -6.81 -25.95
C ILE A 553 -28.09 -5.82 -26.49
N TYR A 554 -27.95 -4.55 -26.15
CA TYR A 554 -28.85 -3.50 -26.60
C TYR A 554 -28.25 -2.72 -27.77
N ILE A 555 -29.05 -2.58 -28.82
CA ILE A 555 -28.78 -1.76 -29.99
C ILE A 555 -29.85 -0.68 -30.10
N SER A 556 -29.46 0.59 -30.05
CA SER A 556 -30.42 1.69 -30.25
C SER A 556 -30.90 1.75 -31.70
N THR A 557 -32.18 2.07 -31.89
CA THR A 557 -32.77 2.35 -33.21
C THR A 557 -32.26 3.64 -33.84
N GLU A 558 -31.63 4.52 -33.06
CA GLU A 558 -31.14 5.83 -33.51
C GLU A 558 -29.65 5.81 -33.96
N TRP A 559 -28.97 4.68 -33.78
CA TRP A 559 -27.55 4.57 -34.10
C TRP A 559 -27.30 4.50 -35.61
N LYS A 560 -26.22 5.14 -36.06
CA LYS A 560 -25.93 5.31 -37.48
C LYS A 560 -25.13 4.15 -38.06
N ASN A 561 -24.32 3.48 -37.24
CA ASN A 561 -23.49 2.36 -37.64
C ASN A 561 -23.37 1.31 -36.52
N PRO A 562 -24.49 0.65 -36.14
CA PRO A 562 -24.45 -0.45 -35.18
C PRO A 562 -23.90 -1.73 -35.82
N PRO A 563 -23.33 -2.67 -35.04
CA PRO A 563 -23.01 -4.00 -35.54
C PRO A 563 -24.28 -4.83 -35.78
N HIS A 564 -24.25 -5.67 -36.82
CA HIS A 564 -25.33 -6.62 -37.13
C HIS A 564 -25.00 -8.05 -36.71
N LYS A 565 -23.78 -8.33 -36.26
CA LYS A 565 -23.36 -9.66 -35.81
C LYS A 565 -22.50 -9.57 -34.55
N ILE A 566 -22.60 -10.59 -33.72
CA ILE A 566 -21.69 -10.83 -32.60
C ILE A 566 -21.21 -12.28 -32.63
N GLY A 567 -19.89 -12.46 -32.50
CA GLY A 567 -19.27 -13.74 -32.18
C GLY A 567 -18.91 -13.76 -30.70
N VAL A 568 -19.35 -14.78 -29.97
CA VAL A 568 -19.08 -14.95 -28.55
C VAL A 568 -18.44 -16.31 -28.31
N THR A 569 -17.20 -16.31 -27.85
CA THR A 569 -16.51 -17.51 -27.35
C THR A 569 -16.58 -17.52 -25.83
N VAL A 570 -17.24 -18.54 -25.28
CA VAL A 570 -17.26 -18.76 -23.83
C VAL A 570 -16.02 -19.54 -23.47
N PHE A 571 -15.26 -19.07 -22.50
CA PHE A 571 -14.08 -19.75 -22.00
C PHE A 571 -14.14 -19.89 -20.48
N SER A 572 -13.54 -20.97 -20.01
CA SER A 572 -13.38 -21.23 -18.58
C SER A 572 -12.05 -20.65 -18.12
N GLU A 573 -12.07 -19.96 -16.99
CA GLU A 573 -10.86 -19.56 -16.28
C GLU A 573 -10.99 -19.89 -14.79
N GLU A 574 -9.90 -20.30 -14.17
CA GLU A 574 -9.86 -20.58 -12.73
C GLU A 574 -10.18 -19.30 -11.94
N SER A 575 -11.01 -19.40 -10.90
CA SER A 575 -11.49 -18.23 -10.16
C SER A 575 -10.43 -17.60 -9.23
N PHE A 576 -9.36 -18.29 -8.88
CA PHE A 576 -8.43 -17.78 -7.88
C PHE A 576 -7.51 -16.67 -8.40
N ASP A 577 -6.91 -15.88 -7.50
CA ASP A 577 -6.05 -14.73 -7.79
C ASP A 577 -4.56 -15.15 -7.93
N GLU A 578 -3.87 -14.55 -8.91
CA GLU A 578 -2.47 -14.77 -9.29
C GLU A 578 -1.50 -14.65 -8.08
N ASP A 579 -1.85 -13.85 -7.07
CA ASP A 579 -0.93 -13.42 -6.00
C ASP A 579 -0.62 -14.48 -4.91
N LYS A 580 -1.39 -15.56 -4.81
CA LYS A 580 -1.22 -16.56 -3.74
C LYS A 580 -0.52 -17.85 -4.18
N LEU A 581 -0.69 -18.31 -5.42
CA LEU A 581 -0.15 -19.63 -5.86
C LEU A 581 0.68 -19.63 -7.16
N TYR A 582 0.77 -18.54 -7.93
CA TYR A 582 1.53 -18.50 -9.20
C TYR A 582 1.34 -19.75 -10.08
N TRP A 583 0.11 -20.26 -10.16
CA TRP A 583 -0.24 -21.22 -11.19
C TRP A 583 -0.78 -20.43 -12.38
N SER A 584 -0.24 -20.69 -13.57
CA SER A 584 -0.80 -20.14 -14.81
C SER A 584 -2.28 -20.52 -14.84
N HIS A 585 -3.18 -19.52 -14.79
CA HIS A 585 -4.61 -19.76 -14.89
C HIS A 585 -4.88 -20.67 -16.07
N ARG A 586 -5.50 -21.83 -15.82
CA ARG A 586 -5.99 -22.66 -16.92
C ARG A 586 -7.14 -21.93 -17.58
N LYS A 587 -6.85 -21.29 -18.72
CA LYS A 587 -7.85 -20.73 -19.62
C LYS A 587 -8.04 -21.68 -20.80
N TYR A 588 -9.28 -22.10 -21.04
CA TYR A 588 -9.60 -22.92 -22.18
C TYR A 588 -10.99 -22.58 -22.70
N ASP A 589 -11.11 -22.56 -24.03
CA ASP A 589 -12.36 -22.22 -24.70
C ASP A 589 -13.34 -23.41 -24.59
N LEU A 590 -14.58 -23.12 -24.22
CA LEU A 590 -15.66 -24.12 -24.13
C LEU A 590 -16.44 -24.22 -25.44
N GLY A 591 -16.53 -23.12 -26.18
CA GLY A 591 -17.12 -23.07 -27.51
C GLY A 591 -17.49 -21.66 -27.95
N THR A 592 -17.88 -21.56 -29.21
CA THR A 592 -18.21 -20.29 -29.88
C THR A 592 -19.62 -20.33 -30.45
N LYS A 593 -20.36 -19.24 -30.32
CA LYS A 593 -21.63 -19.03 -31.00
C LYS A 593 -21.64 -17.66 -31.68
N GLU A 594 -22.22 -17.61 -32.87
CA GLU A 594 -22.53 -16.37 -33.56
C GLU A 594 -24.04 -16.09 -33.49
N ILE A 595 -24.39 -14.81 -33.33
CA ILE A 595 -25.77 -14.36 -33.26
C ILE A 595 -25.93 -13.13 -34.16
N ASP A 596 -27.00 -13.11 -34.95
CA ASP A 596 -27.42 -11.92 -35.69
C ASP A 596 -28.13 -10.93 -34.76
N LEU A 597 -27.71 -9.68 -34.78
CA LEU A 597 -28.21 -8.63 -33.90
C LEU A 597 -29.29 -7.80 -34.59
N LYS A 598 -30.39 -7.55 -33.87
CA LYS A 598 -31.49 -6.68 -34.28
C LYS A 598 -31.53 -5.41 -33.42
N PRO A 599 -32.12 -4.30 -33.91
CA PRO A 599 -32.42 -3.15 -33.07
C PRO A 599 -33.25 -3.56 -31.85
N GLY A 600 -32.96 -2.96 -30.69
CA GLY A 600 -33.51 -3.32 -29.39
C GLY A 600 -32.63 -4.31 -28.61
N TRP A 601 -33.25 -5.05 -27.70
CA TRP A 601 -32.58 -6.04 -26.85
C TRP A 601 -32.45 -7.39 -27.55
N ASN A 602 -31.23 -7.93 -27.55
CA ASN A 602 -30.88 -9.27 -27.99
C ASN A 602 -30.37 -10.06 -26.79
N SER A 603 -30.50 -11.39 -26.80
CA SER A 603 -30.04 -12.26 -25.71
C SER A 603 -29.02 -13.30 -26.18
N PHE A 604 -27.89 -13.39 -25.50
CA PHE A 604 -26.97 -14.51 -25.59
C PHE A 604 -27.23 -15.50 -24.45
N ILE A 605 -27.23 -16.81 -24.74
CA ILE A 605 -27.47 -17.87 -23.75
C ILE A 605 -26.46 -19.03 -23.95
N TRP A 606 -25.82 -19.43 -22.86
CA TRP A 606 -24.88 -20.54 -22.78
C TRP A 606 -25.30 -21.56 -21.70
N LYS A 607 -25.40 -22.82 -22.10
CA LYS A 607 -25.65 -23.95 -21.18
C LYS A 607 -24.32 -24.55 -20.77
N GLU A 608 -24.18 -24.89 -19.49
CA GLU A 608 -22.97 -25.55 -18.99
C GLU A 608 -22.73 -26.86 -19.74
N THR A 609 -21.51 -27.06 -20.22
CA THR A 609 -21.12 -28.23 -21.03
C THR A 609 -20.18 -29.17 -20.28
N MET A 610 -19.65 -28.76 -19.12
CA MET A 610 -18.72 -29.54 -18.33
C MET A 610 -19.36 -30.18 -17.11
N GLY A 611 -18.94 -31.41 -16.79
CA GLY A 611 -19.25 -32.06 -15.51
C GLY A 611 -18.48 -31.39 -14.37
N LEU A 612 -19.12 -30.45 -13.67
CA LEU A 612 -18.58 -29.79 -12.48
C LEU A 612 -19.07 -30.48 -11.20
N SER A 613 -18.30 -30.33 -10.11
CA SER A 613 -18.75 -30.80 -8.80
C SER A 613 -20.00 -30.04 -8.35
N LYS A 614 -20.93 -30.72 -7.69
CA LYS A 614 -22.16 -30.10 -7.17
C LYS A 614 -21.91 -29.20 -5.96
N ILE A 615 -20.90 -29.55 -5.16
CA ILE A 615 -20.54 -28.85 -3.93
C ILE A 615 -19.02 -28.73 -3.89
N THR A 616 -18.53 -27.53 -3.65
CA THR A 616 -17.09 -27.23 -3.57
C THR A 616 -16.80 -26.27 -2.43
N ILE A 617 -15.59 -26.31 -1.90
CA ILE A 617 -15.12 -25.30 -0.95
C ILE A 617 -14.55 -24.17 -1.79
N PHE A 618 -15.15 -22.99 -1.77
CA PHE A 618 -14.65 -21.86 -2.56
C PHE A 618 -13.25 -21.45 -2.05
N PRO A 619 -12.25 -21.24 -2.93
CA PRO A 619 -12.32 -21.14 -4.40
C PRO A 619 -11.95 -22.44 -5.16
N ASP A 620 -11.75 -23.55 -4.45
CA ASP A 620 -11.28 -24.80 -5.04
C ASP A 620 -12.28 -25.33 -6.06
N ILE A 621 -11.83 -25.52 -7.31
CA ILE A 621 -12.64 -26.08 -8.41
C ILE A 621 -13.84 -25.16 -8.77
N VAL A 622 -13.73 -23.86 -8.47
CA VAL A 622 -14.67 -22.84 -8.95
C VAL A 622 -14.03 -22.06 -10.10
N TYR A 623 -14.81 -21.85 -11.16
CA TYR A 623 -14.34 -21.23 -12.40
C TYR A 623 -15.23 -20.03 -12.75
N PHE A 624 -14.70 -19.08 -13.50
CA PHE A 624 -15.51 -18.14 -14.25
C PHE A 624 -15.90 -18.72 -15.61
N ARG A 625 -17.09 -18.33 -16.08
CA ARG A 625 -17.52 -18.44 -17.48
C ARG A 625 -17.45 -17.07 -18.10
N SER A 626 -16.29 -16.74 -18.65
CA SER A 626 -16.01 -15.43 -19.24
C SER A 626 -16.23 -15.44 -20.75
N PHE A 627 -16.35 -14.26 -21.34
CA PHE A 627 -16.81 -14.09 -22.71
C PHE A 627 -15.77 -13.34 -23.53
N LYS A 628 -15.24 -13.97 -24.59
CA LYS A 628 -14.55 -13.25 -25.68
C LYS A 628 -15.59 -12.83 -26.69
N ILE A 629 -15.64 -11.55 -27.00
CA ILE A 629 -16.66 -10.93 -27.85
C ILE A 629 -15.97 -10.28 -29.04
N ARG A 630 -16.55 -10.48 -30.22
CA ARG A 630 -16.17 -9.81 -31.47
C ARG A 630 -17.42 -9.32 -32.19
N TYR A 631 -17.43 -8.03 -32.53
CA TYR A 631 -18.51 -7.45 -33.31
C TYR A 631 -18.25 -7.54 -34.81
N GLY A 632 -19.31 -7.66 -35.60
CA GLY A 632 -19.27 -7.74 -37.05
C GLY A 632 -20.49 -7.11 -37.72
N GLY A 633 -20.43 -6.99 -39.05
CA GLY A 633 -21.53 -6.46 -39.85
C GLY A 633 -21.78 -4.96 -39.71
N PHE A 634 -20.76 -4.16 -39.40
CA PHE A 634 -20.82 -2.69 -39.41
C PHE A 634 -19.99 -2.12 -40.58
N ASP A 635 -20.22 -0.86 -40.95
CA ASP A 635 -19.44 -0.13 -41.96
C ASP A 635 -18.03 0.17 -41.43
N ARG A 636 -17.01 -0.39 -42.10
CA ARG A 636 -15.58 -0.28 -41.71
C ARG A 636 -14.98 1.09 -42.02
N GLU A 637 -15.65 1.93 -42.79
CA GLU A 637 -15.18 3.29 -43.10
C GLU A 637 -15.64 4.32 -42.07
N LYS A 638 -16.59 3.95 -41.21
CA LYS A 638 -17.17 4.80 -40.17
C LYS A 638 -16.82 4.31 -38.77
N GLN A 639 -16.97 5.20 -37.79
CA GLN A 639 -16.95 4.77 -36.39
C GLN A 639 -18.16 3.87 -36.11
N MET A 640 -17.96 2.80 -35.34
CA MET A 640 -19.04 1.91 -34.91
C MET A 640 -19.64 2.43 -33.61
N ASP A 641 -20.97 2.41 -33.51
CA ASP A 641 -21.69 2.64 -32.26
C ASP A 641 -21.61 1.36 -31.40
N LEU A 642 -21.00 1.45 -30.22
CA LEU A 642 -20.69 0.31 -29.35
C LEU A 642 -21.97 -0.19 -28.63
N PRO A 643 -22.36 -1.47 -28.77
CA PRO A 643 -23.52 -2.01 -28.08
C PRO A 643 -23.40 -1.95 -26.56
N VAL A 644 -24.54 -1.75 -25.90
CA VAL A 644 -24.64 -1.79 -24.43
C VAL A 644 -24.83 -3.23 -23.99
N LEU A 645 -24.04 -3.68 -23.01
CA LEU A 645 -24.05 -5.05 -22.50
C LEU A 645 -24.69 -5.10 -21.12
N ASP A 646 -25.67 -5.99 -20.92
CA ASP A 646 -26.29 -6.27 -19.63
C ASP A 646 -26.04 -7.71 -19.22
N LEU A 647 -25.05 -7.93 -18.37
CA LEU A 647 -24.79 -9.26 -17.83
C LEU A 647 -25.80 -9.65 -16.73
N GLY A 648 -26.79 -8.81 -16.41
CA GLY A 648 -27.54 -8.97 -15.17
C GLY A 648 -26.61 -8.89 -13.94
N ASP A 649 -27.11 -9.37 -12.81
CA ASP A 649 -26.30 -9.36 -11.58
C ASP A 649 -25.38 -10.60 -11.56
N LEU A 650 -25.83 -11.72 -12.12
CA LEU A 650 -25.07 -12.98 -12.09
C LEU A 650 -25.07 -13.68 -13.44
N CYS A 651 -24.89 -12.96 -14.55
CA CYS A 651 -24.96 -13.55 -15.90
C CYS A 651 -26.29 -14.25 -16.10
N ASP A 652 -27.37 -13.60 -15.65
CA ASP A 652 -28.73 -14.10 -15.56
C ASP A 652 -29.70 -13.16 -16.30
N PHE A 653 -29.24 -12.58 -17.40
CA PHE A 653 -30.06 -11.70 -18.22
C PHE A 653 -31.36 -12.41 -18.66
N LYS A 654 -32.48 -11.73 -18.41
CA LYS A 654 -33.82 -12.12 -18.85
C LYS A 654 -34.47 -10.89 -19.49
N LEU A 655 -35.01 -11.07 -20.69
CA LEU A 655 -35.92 -10.11 -21.29
C LEU A 655 -37.22 -10.18 -20.48
N ASN A 656 -37.52 -9.11 -19.73
CA ASN A 656 -38.82 -8.93 -19.11
C ASN A 656 -39.83 -8.41 -20.13
#